data_AF-A0A6N8UI64-F1
#
_entry.id   AF-A0A6N8UI64-F1
#
_cell.length_a   1.000
_cell.length_b   1.000
_cell.length_c   1.000
_cell.angle_alpha   90.00
_cell.angle_beta   90.00
_cell.angle_gamma   90.00
#
_symmetry.space_group_name_H-M   'P 1'
#
loop_
_entity.id
_entity.type
_entity.pdbx_description
1 polymer ?
#
loop_
_entity_poly.entity_id
_entity_poly.type
_entity_poly.pdbx_seq_one_letter_code
_entity_poly.pdbx_strand_id
1 'polypeptide(L)'
;MIESVSANYDVAIIGAGPVGSFCALAHARKGARVALLEANPKASRRLAGEWLHPPAVRMLRDLGIHLDASPHSSPGTGFVVFPEDRSEPIELPYPGETTGMACEHATLVSKLHNALEDCTEVDRYESARVRAVENGRVTFSMDGDQKSLAIDRLIGADGRASVVRKSLGLPTERMTCSRMIGVVLEGVELPYEGYGHVIIGGPGPILMFRLGTDKVRIIVDVPLDHWTPRDRVSMLSESYANLLPESICESFSTALRDGVFQAAGNELLPRATYGNSRRVLIGDAAGHYHPLTAVGITLGFSDALDIAETQDFRKFTAKRLDSVRAPERLAFGLYEVFADHRPESVAVRQATYRRWRKSSKIRKHTMNLLACENVSIIRLGLTFFSIMARAIASCYPRSFKSKEWRRTRDVTGALVSRVGHFLGGFQSLKATDSATGKKPERVWNRLSRSLLVSVKSDDIKPQAANALHDAEPDGREALQSAIEQLLSLQHEDGSWEGEMLWCPMLTAQYVLLSFVLNQPLEPRRRRLVLKQFERTQLEGGTWGLHEHSHPYLFVTTLVYVAARLLDVEKDDPLIAQAGHFLRTEDVTAIPSWGKFWLAILNLYDWKGLNAVLPELWILPHRIPLHPSNWYCHTRLIYMAMSVVYSSQFQVPVTRVIEELRDELYPDKFDSIKFRSSKNRIRSEEVFSPPTARLRICYALGRVYQLFHSKRLRNKCVSELVERVRWEMNSSDHTSISPVSGFLNILALWLQDPDDIDCQKALVRIEGWIWEDERDGTRITGARSASWDTGFALQALANTPKAGGVPDALDRATKFLVSQQIRESFDGFSSAYRNDPKGGWCFAGIWHGWPVTDCTAEAILGVLATRPNAIDPEAIREATEFMLRG
;
A
#
# COMPACT_ATOMS: atom_id res chain seq x y z
N MET A 1 19.81 -16.37 34.17
CA MET A 1 18.53 -17.04 34.46
C MET A 1 17.43 -16.03 34.20
N ILE A 2 16.47 -16.32 33.32
CA ILE A 2 15.34 -15.42 33.02
C ILE A 2 14.28 -15.69 34.09
N GLU A 3 14.03 -14.74 34.99
CA GLU A 3 12.89 -14.84 35.92
C GLU A 3 11.59 -14.67 35.12
N SER A 4 10.80 -15.75 35.03
CA SER A 4 9.44 -15.69 34.51
C SER A 4 8.51 -15.19 35.61
N VAL A 5 8.01 -13.96 35.47
CA VAL A 5 6.94 -13.46 36.34
C VAL A 5 5.65 -14.20 35.93
N SER A 6 5.10 -15.04 36.81
CA SER A 6 4.01 -15.98 36.53
C SER A 6 2.61 -15.34 36.51
N ALA A 7 2.48 -14.09 36.08
CA ALA A 7 1.21 -13.39 35.99
C ALA A 7 0.71 -13.38 34.54
N ASN A 8 -0.47 -13.99 34.29
CA ASN A 8 -1.17 -13.86 33.01
C ASN A 8 -1.91 -12.51 32.97
N TYR A 9 -1.68 -11.73 31.91
CA TYR A 9 -2.37 -10.47 31.65
C TYR A 9 -3.25 -10.60 30.40
N ASP A 10 -4.46 -10.06 30.47
CA ASP A 10 -5.35 -9.98 29.31
C ASP A 10 -4.77 -9.05 28.25
N VAL A 11 -4.18 -7.92 28.71
CA VAL A 11 -3.62 -6.89 27.82
C VAL A 11 -2.32 -6.33 28.40
N ALA A 12 -1.28 -6.23 27.57
CA ALA A 12 -0.14 -5.37 27.84
C ALA A 12 -0.17 -4.12 26.97
N ILE A 13 0.06 -2.96 27.58
CA ILE A 13 0.10 -1.66 26.93
C ILE A 13 1.51 -1.10 27.05
N ILE A 14 2.13 -0.79 25.91
CA ILE A 14 3.48 -0.24 25.85
C ILE A 14 3.38 1.27 25.69
N GLY A 15 3.92 2.02 26.66
CA GLY A 15 3.89 3.47 26.77
C GLY A 15 2.80 3.96 27.73
N ALA A 16 3.20 4.64 28.81
CA ALA A 16 2.33 5.30 29.78
C ALA A 16 2.21 6.82 29.52
N GLY A 17 2.24 7.22 28.25
CA GLY A 17 1.82 8.57 27.84
C GLY A 17 0.31 8.78 28.04
N PRO A 18 -0.24 9.92 27.58
CA PRO A 18 -1.68 10.20 27.76
C PRO A 18 -2.57 9.09 27.21
N VAL A 19 -2.32 8.66 25.96
CA VAL A 19 -3.15 7.65 25.27
C VAL A 19 -3.04 6.27 25.91
N GLY A 20 -1.82 5.84 26.26
CA GLY A 20 -1.61 4.52 26.87
C GLY A 20 -2.17 4.44 28.29
N SER A 21 -1.99 5.49 29.10
CA SER A 21 -2.57 5.57 30.45
C SER A 21 -4.10 5.59 30.40
N PHE A 22 -4.67 6.37 29.46
CA PHE A 22 -6.12 6.37 29.22
C PHE A 22 -6.63 5.00 28.77
N CYS A 23 -5.88 4.31 27.89
CA CYS A 23 -6.21 2.96 27.42
C CYS A 23 -6.19 1.93 28.56
N ALA A 24 -5.20 2.01 29.46
CA ALA A 24 -5.13 1.15 30.64
C ALA A 24 -6.36 1.31 31.53
N LEU A 25 -6.76 2.55 31.84
CA LEU A 25 -7.98 2.84 32.60
C LEU A 25 -9.26 2.33 31.90
N ALA A 26 -9.34 2.51 30.57
CA ALA A 26 -10.49 2.04 29.79
C ALA A 26 -10.63 0.51 29.83
N HIS A 27 -9.53 -0.22 29.70
CA HIS A 27 -9.51 -1.69 29.82
C HIS A 27 -9.79 -2.17 31.24
N ALA A 28 -9.19 -1.54 32.25
CA ALA A 28 -9.39 -1.87 33.66
C ALA A 28 -10.86 -1.73 34.07
N ARG A 29 -11.56 -0.67 33.63
CA ARG A 29 -13.00 -0.49 33.86
C ARG A 29 -13.89 -1.55 33.19
N LYS A 30 -13.37 -2.28 32.21
CA LYS A 30 -14.03 -3.44 31.60
C LYS A 30 -13.68 -4.75 32.32
N GLY A 31 -12.90 -4.69 33.40
CA GLY A 31 -12.50 -5.84 34.21
C GLY A 31 -11.25 -6.58 33.70
N ALA A 32 -10.50 -6.00 32.76
CA ALA A 32 -9.29 -6.63 32.22
C ALA A 32 -8.07 -6.40 33.15
N ARG A 33 -7.25 -7.44 33.33
CA ARG A 33 -5.91 -7.35 33.95
C ARG A 33 -4.93 -6.75 32.95
N VAL A 34 -4.37 -5.58 33.29
CA VAL A 34 -3.51 -4.80 32.40
C VAL A 34 -2.09 -4.72 32.93
N ALA A 35 -1.11 -4.98 32.06
CA ALA A 35 0.28 -4.59 32.30
C ALA A 35 0.60 -3.30 31.54
N LEU A 36 0.98 -2.23 32.24
CA LEU A 36 1.35 -0.95 31.62
C LEU A 36 2.87 -0.73 31.76
N LEU A 37 3.59 -0.75 30.64
CA LEU A 37 5.06 -0.65 30.61
C LEU A 37 5.49 0.73 30.11
N GLU A 38 6.29 1.46 30.89
CA GLU A 38 6.83 2.77 30.52
C GLU A 38 8.36 2.79 30.56
N ALA A 39 9.00 3.13 29.44
CA ALA A 39 10.46 3.13 29.31
C ALA A 39 11.14 4.35 29.93
N ASN A 40 10.48 5.51 29.96
CA ASN A 40 10.99 6.76 30.51
C ASN A 40 9.87 7.57 31.19
N PRO A 41 9.63 7.38 32.51
CA PRO A 41 8.62 8.11 33.26
C PRO A 41 8.77 9.64 33.23
N LYS A 42 9.98 10.14 32.96
CA LYS A 42 10.28 11.59 32.90
C LYS A 42 9.92 12.23 31.55
N ALA A 43 9.50 11.45 30.54
CA ALA A 43 9.22 11.93 29.19
C ALA A 43 7.99 12.86 29.07
N SER A 44 7.23 13.07 30.15
CA SER A 44 6.06 13.94 30.21
C SER A 44 6.39 15.44 30.07
N ARG A 45 7.66 15.85 30.25
CA ARG A 45 8.11 17.24 30.10
C ARG A 45 8.57 17.53 28.66
N ARG A 46 7.61 17.67 27.73
CA ARG A 46 7.88 17.98 26.31
C ARG A 46 6.82 18.90 25.71
N LEU A 47 7.18 19.61 24.65
CA LEU A 47 6.24 20.34 23.80
C LEU A 47 5.39 19.36 22.99
N ALA A 48 4.22 18.97 23.52
CA ALA A 48 3.29 18.08 22.83
C ALA A 48 1.88 18.21 23.39
N GLY A 49 0.87 18.25 22.51
CA GLY A 49 -0.54 18.02 22.85
C GLY A 49 -1.04 18.80 24.07
N GLU A 50 -1.05 20.14 23.97
CA GLU A 50 -1.47 21.03 25.06
C GLU A 50 -2.91 21.58 24.88
N TRP A 51 -3.61 21.18 23.81
CA TRP A 51 -5.01 21.52 23.57
C TRP A 51 -5.85 20.27 23.37
N LEU A 52 -6.92 20.15 24.15
CA LEU A 52 -7.90 19.08 24.10
C LEU A 52 -9.21 19.61 23.52
N HIS A 53 -9.68 18.99 22.44
CA HIS A 53 -11.00 19.28 21.90
C HIS A 53 -12.12 18.80 22.84
N PRO A 54 -13.34 19.36 22.74
CA PRO A 54 -14.46 18.97 23.60
C PRO A 54 -14.69 17.46 23.72
N PRO A 55 -14.57 16.63 22.66
CA PRO A 55 -14.72 15.19 22.82
C PRO A 55 -13.68 14.55 23.74
N ALA A 56 -12.41 14.98 23.68
CA ALA A 56 -11.37 14.45 24.57
C ALA A 56 -11.64 14.81 26.04
N VAL A 57 -12.12 16.03 26.30
CA VAL A 57 -12.53 16.46 27.65
C VAL A 57 -13.70 15.62 28.16
N ARG A 58 -14.69 15.31 27.30
CA ARG A 58 -15.81 14.41 27.66
C ARG A 58 -15.32 13.00 27.95
N MET A 59 -14.46 12.45 27.10
CA MET A 59 -13.88 11.11 27.29
C MET A 59 -13.11 10.97 28.61
N LEU A 60 -12.36 12.01 29.02
CA LEU A 60 -11.71 12.05 30.33
C LEU A 60 -12.73 12.07 31.48
N ARG A 61 -13.77 12.89 31.36
CA ARG A 61 -14.85 12.97 32.35
C ARG A 61 -15.60 11.64 32.48
N ASP A 62 -15.86 10.96 31.37
CA ASP A 62 -16.46 9.64 31.36
C ASP A 62 -15.57 8.63 32.10
N LEU A 63 -14.24 8.83 32.07
CA LEU A 63 -13.25 8.13 32.89
C LEU A 63 -13.06 8.69 34.32
N GLY A 64 -13.92 9.59 34.79
CA GLY A 64 -13.86 10.17 36.14
C GLY A 64 -12.70 11.15 36.33
N ILE A 65 -12.02 11.56 35.26
CA ILE A 65 -10.89 12.48 35.30
C ILE A 65 -11.38 13.87 34.94
N HIS A 66 -11.33 14.77 35.92
CA HIS A 66 -11.76 16.15 35.78
C HIS A 66 -10.56 17.07 35.50
N LEU A 67 -10.67 17.89 34.46
CA LEU A 67 -9.75 18.99 34.16
C LEU A 67 -10.47 20.30 34.44
N ASP A 68 -10.15 20.93 35.57
CA ASP A 68 -10.70 22.23 35.96
C ASP A 68 -9.72 23.34 35.59
N ALA A 69 -10.19 24.59 35.59
CA ALA A 69 -9.31 25.74 35.42
C ALA A 69 -8.30 25.79 36.58
N SER A 70 -7.01 25.92 36.26
CA SER A 70 -5.91 25.94 37.22
C SER A 70 -4.72 26.73 36.68
N PRO A 71 -3.66 26.94 37.48
CA PRO A 71 -2.40 27.52 36.97
C PRO A 71 -1.76 26.75 35.80
N HIS A 72 -2.21 25.51 35.52
CA HIS A 72 -1.67 24.65 34.47
C HIS A 72 -2.73 24.18 33.45
N SER A 73 -3.95 24.71 33.52
CA SER A 73 -5.03 24.38 32.60
C SER A 73 -6.05 25.51 32.46
N SER A 74 -6.53 25.77 31.24
CA SER A 74 -7.50 26.82 30.96
C SER A 74 -8.58 26.34 30.00
N PRO A 75 -9.87 26.65 30.26
CA PRO A 75 -10.95 26.30 29.33
C PRO A 75 -10.81 27.06 28.01
N GLY A 76 -11.24 26.41 26.92
CA GLY A 76 -11.22 26.98 25.57
C GLY A 76 -12.60 26.95 24.92
N THR A 77 -13.09 28.08 24.43
CA THR A 77 -14.42 28.22 23.80
C THR A 77 -14.37 28.14 22.28
N GLY A 78 -13.19 28.18 21.66
CA GLY A 78 -13.01 28.02 20.23
C GLY A 78 -11.67 28.55 19.73
N PHE A 79 -11.61 28.95 18.46
CA PHE A 79 -10.44 29.62 17.88
C PHE A 79 -10.78 30.96 17.23
N VAL A 80 -9.80 31.84 17.10
CA VAL A 80 -9.86 33.08 16.31
C VAL A 80 -8.77 33.04 15.25
N VAL A 81 -9.13 33.25 13.99
CA VAL A 81 -8.17 33.30 12.88
C VAL A 81 -7.84 34.76 12.57
N PHE A 82 -6.56 35.09 12.54
CA PHE A 82 -6.01 36.39 12.14
C PHE A 82 -5.48 36.27 10.71
N PRO A 83 -6.19 36.83 9.72
CA PRO A 83 -5.82 36.72 8.31
C PRO A 83 -4.52 37.47 7.97
N GLU A 84 -3.82 37.00 6.94
CA GLU A 84 -2.57 37.61 6.48
C GLU A 84 -2.73 39.01 5.87
N ASP A 85 -3.95 39.35 5.43
CA ASP A 85 -4.28 40.66 4.89
C ASP A 85 -4.64 41.70 5.96
N ARG A 86 -4.47 41.34 7.25
CA ARG A 86 -4.81 42.14 8.43
C ARG A 86 -6.27 42.60 8.47
N SER A 87 -7.16 41.90 7.77
CA SER A 87 -8.60 42.11 7.92
C SER A 87 -9.08 41.64 9.30
N GLU A 88 -10.29 42.05 9.68
CA GLU A 88 -10.89 41.77 10.98
C GLU A 88 -10.77 40.29 11.40
N PRO A 89 -10.33 39.97 12.64
CA PRO A 89 -10.22 38.61 13.13
C PRO A 89 -11.53 37.81 12.99
N ILE A 90 -11.42 36.50 12.73
CA ILE A 90 -12.57 35.63 12.47
C ILE A 90 -12.74 34.65 13.61
N GLU A 91 -13.76 34.88 14.44
CA GLU A 91 -14.12 33.98 15.54
C GLU A 91 -14.78 32.69 15.03
N LEU A 92 -14.29 31.56 15.54
CA LEU A 92 -14.75 30.19 15.29
C LEU A 92 -15.06 29.50 16.63
N PRO A 93 -16.18 29.84 17.28
CA PRO A 93 -16.56 29.21 18.55
C PRO A 93 -16.92 27.73 18.35
N TYR A 94 -16.66 26.91 19.36
CA TYR A 94 -17.22 25.57 19.43
C TYR A 94 -18.74 25.63 19.41
N PRO A 95 -19.41 24.65 18.78
CA PRO A 95 -20.86 24.65 18.72
C PRO A 95 -21.49 24.18 20.02
N GLY A 96 -22.60 24.83 20.38
CA GLY A 96 -23.26 24.61 21.68
C GLY A 96 -22.44 25.21 22.83
N GLU A 97 -22.82 24.90 24.06
CA GLU A 97 -22.07 25.31 25.27
C GLU A 97 -20.92 24.32 25.57
N THR A 98 -20.24 23.85 24.52
CA THR A 98 -19.13 22.90 24.67
C THR A 98 -17.80 23.64 24.75
N THR A 99 -16.90 23.16 25.59
CA THR A 99 -15.58 23.75 25.81
C THR A 99 -14.48 22.72 25.61
N GLY A 100 -13.41 23.13 24.95
CA GLY A 100 -12.13 22.43 24.99
C GLY A 100 -11.36 22.79 26.26
N MET A 101 -10.12 22.29 26.36
CA MET A 101 -9.23 22.55 27.47
C MET A 101 -7.80 22.67 26.97
N ALA A 102 -7.16 23.82 27.22
CA ALA A 102 -5.71 23.91 27.17
C ALA A 102 -5.14 23.36 28.49
N CYS A 103 -4.08 22.55 28.43
CA CYS A 103 -3.48 21.94 29.60
C CYS A 103 -2.01 21.66 29.34
N GLU A 104 -1.14 21.96 30.32
CA GLU A 104 0.25 21.52 30.27
C GLU A 104 0.30 19.99 30.11
N HIS A 105 1.14 19.49 29.18
CA HIS A 105 1.21 18.06 28.87
C HIS A 105 1.49 17.21 30.12
N ALA A 106 2.44 17.67 30.95
CA ALA A 106 2.81 17.00 32.18
C ALA A 106 1.64 16.90 33.18
N THR A 107 0.79 17.92 33.25
CA THR A 107 -0.39 17.95 34.12
C THR A 107 -1.44 16.93 33.67
N LEU A 108 -1.68 16.81 32.36
CA LEU A 108 -2.57 15.78 31.81
C LEU A 108 -2.07 14.36 32.13
N VAL A 109 -0.78 14.11 31.89
CA VAL A 109 -0.18 12.79 32.20
C VAL A 109 -0.27 12.50 33.70
N SER A 110 0.05 13.48 34.55
CA SER A 110 0.00 13.31 36.01
C SER A 110 -1.42 12.98 36.49
N LYS A 111 -2.45 13.66 35.99
CA LYS A 111 -3.85 13.32 36.34
C LYS A 111 -4.25 11.91 35.91
N LEU A 112 -3.79 11.44 34.75
CA LEU A 112 -4.00 10.06 34.30
C LEU A 112 -3.24 9.06 35.17
N HIS A 113 -2.02 9.38 35.58
CA HIS A 113 -1.20 8.53 36.45
C HIS A 113 -1.80 8.43 37.86
N ASN A 114 -2.28 9.54 38.43
CA ASN A 114 -2.99 9.51 39.72
C ASN A 114 -4.24 8.62 39.65
N ALA A 115 -5.01 8.71 38.56
CA ALA A 115 -6.17 7.83 38.38
C ALA A 115 -5.79 6.34 38.23
N LEU A 116 -4.56 6.04 37.80
CA LEU A 116 -4.04 4.68 37.73
C LEU A 116 -3.53 4.16 39.08
N GLU A 117 -3.13 5.03 40.02
CA GLU A 117 -2.68 4.63 41.37
C GLU A 117 -3.82 3.97 42.16
N ASP A 118 -5.06 4.42 41.93
CA ASP A 118 -6.25 3.88 42.56
C ASP A 118 -6.80 2.61 41.87
N CYS A 119 -6.14 2.10 40.82
CA CYS A 119 -6.64 1.02 39.98
C CYS A 119 -5.90 -0.31 40.21
N THR A 120 -6.53 -1.24 40.93
CA THR A 120 -5.92 -2.54 41.28
C THR A 120 -5.73 -3.51 40.11
N GLU A 121 -6.42 -3.28 39.00
CA GLU A 121 -6.40 -4.12 37.80
C GLU A 121 -5.19 -3.82 36.89
N VAL A 122 -4.47 -2.72 37.14
CA VAL A 122 -3.35 -2.27 36.32
C VAL A 122 -2.03 -2.41 37.07
N ASP A 123 -1.18 -3.34 36.64
CA ASP A 123 0.19 -3.44 37.10
C ASP A 123 1.09 -2.51 36.26
N ARG A 124 1.69 -1.53 36.93
CA ARG A 124 2.59 -0.55 36.31
C ARG A 124 4.04 -1.01 36.42
N TYR A 125 4.73 -1.03 35.28
CA TYR A 125 6.16 -1.30 35.18
C TYR A 125 6.87 -0.03 34.71
N GLU A 126 7.49 0.68 35.64
CA GLU A 126 8.24 1.90 35.36
C GLU A 126 9.68 1.60 34.95
N SER A 127 10.26 2.47 34.13
CA SER A 127 11.58 2.26 33.53
C SER A 127 11.72 0.92 32.78
N ALA A 128 10.59 0.36 32.32
CA ALA A 128 10.48 -0.90 31.62
C ALA A 128 10.60 -0.66 30.11
N ARG A 129 11.80 -0.92 29.57
CA ARG A 129 12.07 -0.77 28.12
C ARG A 129 11.85 -2.09 27.40
N VAL A 130 10.80 -2.17 26.60
CA VAL A 130 10.54 -3.32 25.72
C VAL A 130 11.68 -3.49 24.71
N ARG A 131 12.20 -4.72 24.60
CA ARG A 131 13.30 -5.10 23.71
C ARG A 131 12.82 -6.00 22.57
N ALA A 132 11.92 -6.93 22.86
CA ALA A 132 11.41 -7.88 21.87
C ALA A 132 9.94 -8.24 22.13
N VAL A 133 9.24 -8.62 21.06
CA VAL A 133 7.86 -9.08 21.08
C VAL A 133 7.75 -10.33 20.20
N GLU A 134 7.57 -11.49 20.81
CA GLU A 134 7.62 -12.80 20.14
C GLU A 134 6.53 -13.71 20.71
N ASN A 135 5.76 -14.40 19.85
CA ASN A 135 4.86 -15.51 20.23
C ASN A 135 4.01 -15.31 21.51
N GLY A 136 3.31 -14.18 21.65
CA GLY A 136 2.47 -13.90 22.83
C GLY A 136 3.26 -13.55 24.09
N ARG A 137 4.53 -13.21 23.96
CA ARG A 137 5.42 -12.78 25.04
C ARG A 137 6.01 -11.41 24.73
N VAL A 138 6.07 -10.56 25.74
CA VAL A 138 6.81 -9.29 25.70
C VAL A 138 8.03 -9.39 26.61
N THR A 139 9.20 -9.08 26.06
CA THR A 139 10.47 -9.07 26.79
C THR A 139 10.92 -7.63 26.97
N PHE A 140 11.24 -7.26 28.21
CA PHE A 140 11.62 -5.89 28.57
C PHE A 140 12.78 -5.88 29.57
N SER A 141 13.59 -4.82 29.52
CA SER A 141 14.64 -4.56 30.50
C SER A 141 14.15 -3.56 31.54
N MET A 142 14.34 -3.85 32.82
CA MET A 142 13.97 -2.99 33.95
C MET A 142 15.04 -3.15 35.04
N ASP A 143 15.57 -2.03 35.55
CA ASP A 143 16.63 -2.00 36.57
C ASP A 143 17.92 -2.79 36.22
N GLY A 144 18.20 -2.96 34.92
CA GLY A 144 19.35 -3.74 34.43
C GLY A 144 19.03 -5.21 34.17
N ASP A 145 17.93 -5.72 34.68
CA ASP A 145 17.49 -7.10 34.49
C ASP A 145 16.54 -7.26 33.31
N GLN A 146 16.59 -8.42 32.67
CA GLN A 146 15.68 -8.79 31.59
C GLN A 146 14.52 -9.62 32.13
N LYS A 147 13.30 -9.13 31.93
CA LYS A 147 12.04 -9.75 32.36
C LYS A 147 11.15 -10.06 31.16
N SER A 148 10.19 -10.97 31.34
CA SER A 148 9.22 -11.31 30.29
C SER A 148 7.83 -11.57 30.85
N LEU A 149 6.79 -11.17 30.11
CA LEU A 149 5.37 -11.41 30.44
C LEU A 149 4.69 -12.17 29.31
N ALA A 150 3.86 -13.15 29.67
CA ALA A 150 2.92 -13.79 28.76
C ALA A 150 1.64 -12.94 28.66
N ILE A 151 1.17 -12.72 27.44
CA ILE A 151 0.08 -11.78 27.14
C ILE A 151 -0.81 -12.32 26.01
N ASP A 152 -2.12 -12.09 26.12
CA ASP A 152 -3.07 -12.41 25.05
C ASP A 152 -3.06 -11.35 23.95
N ARG A 153 -2.98 -10.08 24.36
CA ARG A 153 -2.94 -8.92 23.45
C ARG A 153 -1.91 -7.89 23.88
N LEU A 154 -1.18 -7.37 22.90
CA LEU A 154 -0.27 -6.25 23.03
C LEU A 154 -0.84 -5.01 22.34
N ILE A 155 -0.84 -3.88 23.04
CA ILE A 155 -1.23 -2.58 22.51
C ILE A 155 -0.02 -1.64 22.53
N GLY A 156 0.42 -1.18 21.36
CA GLY A 156 1.43 -0.15 21.21
C GLY A 156 0.82 1.25 21.31
N ALA A 157 1.15 1.95 22.40
CA ALA A 157 0.82 3.35 22.65
C ALA A 157 2.09 4.19 22.92
N ASP A 158 3.25 3.68 22.49
CA ASP A 158 4.61 4.15 22.74
C ASP A 158 5.07 5.26 21.77
N GLY A 159 4.10 5.93 21.15
CA GLY A 159 4.31 7.14 20.37
C GLY A 159 5.01 6.94 19.03
N ARG A 160 5.62 8.02 18.52
CA ARG A 160 6.17 8.08 17.16
C ARG A 160 7.32 7.11 16.89
N ALA A 161 8.01 6.64 17.93
CA ALA A 161 9.13 5.71 17.86
C ALA A 161 8.74 4.28 18.28
N SER A 162 7.48 3.91 18.03
CA SER A 162 6.88 2.67 18.53
C SER A 162 7.69 1.40 18.21
N VAL A 163 8.07 0.69 19.26
CA VAL A 163 8.70 -0.64 19.21
C VAL A 163 7.68 -1.68 18.78
N VAL A 164 6.42 -1.54 19.20
CA VAL A 164 5.34 -2.46 18.79
C VAL A 164 5.11 -2.36 17.28
N ARG A 165 5.12 -1.14 16.72
CA ARG A 165 5.04 -0.94 15.26
C ARG A 165 6.20 -1.60 14.54
N LYS A 166 7.43 -1.43 15.04
CA LYS A 166 8.62 -2.07 14.47
C LYS A 166 8.50 -3.60 14.51
N SER A 167 7.99 -4.16 15.60
CA SER A 167 7.78 -5.62 15.76
C SER A 167 6.77 -6.22 14.77
N LEU A 168 5.92 -5.38 14.16
CA LEU A 168 4.96 -5.79 13.13
C LEU A 168 5.57 -5.76 11.72
N GLY A 169 6.85 -5.40 11.56
CA GLY A 169 7.49 -5.21 10.25
C GLY A 169 6.92 -4.04 9.46
N LEU A 170 6.27 -3.08 10.13
CA LEU A 170 5.65 -1.92 9.49
C LEU A 170 6.68 -0.80 9.28
N PRO A 171 6.55 0.01 8.21
CA PRO A 171 7.44 1.15 7.99
C PRO A 171 7.42 2.12 9.18
N THR A 172 8.62 2.47 9.65
CA THR A 172 8.85 3.44 10.73
C THR A 172 9.42 4.76 10.23
N GLU A 173 9.66 4.89 8.93
CA GLU A 173 10.13 6.13 8.30
C GLU A 173 9.08 7.23 8.47
N ARG A 174 9.55 8.40 8.88
CA ARG A 174 8.72 9.57 9.14
C ARG A 174 9.15 10.68 8.21
N MET A 175 8.18 11.41 7.69
CA MET A 175 8.45 12.58 6.86
C MET A 175 8.35 13.83 7.70
N THR A 176 9.46 14.52 7.91
CA THR A 176 9.43 15.84 8.55
C THR A 176 8.83 16.84 7.55
N CYS A 177 7.79 17.56 7.94
CA CYS A 177 7.13 18.55 7.08
C CYS A 177 7.41 20.00 7.52
N SER A 178 7.65 20.21 8.82
CA SER A 178 8.12 21.48 9.37
C SER A 178 8.72 21.27 10.76
N ARG A 179 9.15 22.35 11.40
CA ARG A 179 9.56 22.36 12.80
C ARG A 179 8.70 23.37 13.55
N MET A 180 8.39 23.07 14.81
CA MET A 180 7.68 24.00 15.68
C MET A 180 8.57 24.52 16.79
N ILE A 181 8.37 25.77 17.17
CA ILE A 181 9.02 26.43 18.29
C ILE A 181 7.95 26.88 19.28
N GLY A 182 8.01 26.36 20.50
CA GLY A 182 7.13 26.70 21.60
C GLY A 182 7.79 27.68 22.57
N VAL A 183 7.12 28.81 22.83
CA VAL A 183 7.49 29.82 23.84
C VAL A 183 6.37 29.88 24.88
N VAL A 184 6.71 30.00 26.17
CA VAL A 184 5.75 30.33 27.22
C VAL A 184 6.04 31.76 27.67
N LEU A 185 5.00 32.59 27.71
CA LEU A 185 5.06 33.93 28.26
C LEU A 185 4.17 34.01 29.51
N GLU A 186 4.57 34.81 30.49
CA GLU A 186 3.86 35.03 31.74
C GLU A 186 3.42 36.49 31.85
N GLY A 187 2.24 36.73 32.45
CA GLY A 187 1.76 38.09 32.71
C GLY A 187 1.34 38.87 31.46
N VAL A 188 1.05 38.17 30.35
CA VAL A 188 0.63 38.77 29.07
C VAL A 188 -0.88 38.56 28.84
N GLU A 189 -1.54 39.56 28.28
CA GLU A 189 -2.96 39.50 27.87
C GLU A 189 -3.13 39.03 26.42
N LEU A 190 -4.10 38.15 26.18
CA LEU A 190 -4.49 37.75 24.82
C LEU A 190 -5.57 38.68 24.28
N PRO A 191 -5.60 38.95 22.96
CA PRO A 191 -6.63 39.78 22.36
C PRO A 191 -8.03 39.15 22.44
N TYR A 192 -8.13 37.82 22.49
CA TYR A 192 -9.38 37.07 22.69
C TYR A 192 -9.19 35.99 23.76
N GLU A 193 -9.38 36.34 25.04
CA GLU A 193 -9.31 35.37 26.13
C GLU A 193 -10.32 34.23 25.97
N GLY A 194 -9.93 33.03 26.38
CA GLY A 194 -10.70 31.80 26.19
C GLY A 194 -10.66 31.22 24.78
N TYR A 195 -10.02 31.87 23.81
CA TYR A 195 -9.84 31.35 22.46
C TYR A 195 -8.39 30.96 22.15
N GLY A 196 -8.22 29.95 21.31
CA GLY A 196 -6.95 29.73 20.60
C GLY A 196 -6.83 30.67 19.41
N HIS A 197 -5.64 31.21 19.16
CA HIS A 197 -5.38 32.19 18.12
C HIS A 197 -4.58 31.51 17.01
N VAL A 198 -5.03 31.65 15.77
CA VAL A 198 -4.35 31.15 14.57
C VAL A 198 -3.95 32.35 13.73
N ILE A 199 -2.67 32.71 13.74
CA ILE A 199 -2.15 33.87 13.01
C ILE A 199 -1.48 33.41 11.73
N ILE A 200 -1.89 34.00 10.61
CA ILE A 200 -1.44 33.65 9.26
C ILE A 200 -0.72 34.85 8.66
N GLY A 201 0.38 34.63 7.94
CA GLY A 201 1.13 35.69 7.27
C GLY A 201 2.65 35.59 7.41
N GLY A 202 3.14 34.75 8.32
CA GLY A 202 4.55 34.39 8.44
C GLY A 202 4.90 33.19 7.57
N PRO A 203 6.18 32.77 7.52
CA PRO A 203 6.59 31.60 6.74
C PRO A 203 5.76 30.34 7.07
N GLY A 204 5.39 30.14 8.34
CA GLY A 204 4.35 29.21 8.77
C GLY A 204 3.30 29.86 9.67
N PRO A 205 2.21 29.13 10.03
CA PRO A 205 1.21 29.63 10.96
C PRO A 205 1.74 29.74 12.40
N ILE A 206 1.20 30.69 13.16
CA ILE A 206 1.43 30.81 14.61
C ILE A 206 0.16 30.37 15.35
N LEU A 207 0.31 29.52 16.36
CA LEU A 207 -0.74 29.19 17.31
C LEU A 207 -0.47 29.86 18.65
N MET A 208 -1.47 30.46 19.27
CA MET A 208 -1.31 31.11 20.57
C MET A 208 -2.54 30.90 21.46
N PHE A 209 -2.37 30.49 22.70
CA PHE A 209 -3.49 30.21 23.62
C PHE A 209 -3.07 30.29 25.08
N ARG A 210 -4.07 30.54 25.94
CA ARG A 210 -3.94 30.54 27.41
C ARG A 210 -3.70 29.09 27.88
N LEU A 211 -2.59 28.83 28.54
CA LEU A 211 -2.20 27.48 29.02
C LEU A 211 -2.59 27.24 30.49
N GLY A 212 -2.69 28.32 31.27
CA GLY A 212 -3.08 28.34 32.68
C GLY A 212 -3.54 29.74 33.08
N THR A 213 -3.65 30.06 34.36
CA THR A 213 -4.18 31.37 34.82
C THR A 213 -3.37 32.58 34.33
N ASP A 214 -2.06 32.45 34.20
CA ASP A 214 -1.11 33.55 33.91
C ASP A 214 -0.16 33.25 32.74
N LYS A 215 -0.20 32.02 32.19
CA LYS A 215 0.68 31.57 31.12
C LYS A 215 0.01 31.56 29.75
N VAL A 216 0.71 32.08 28.75
CA VAL A 216 0.36 32.01 27.34
C VAL A 216 1.38 31.16 26.60
N ARG A 217 0.90 30.16 25.86
CA ARG A 217 1.70 29.37 24.93
C ARG A 217 1.66 30.04 23.56
N ILE A 218 2.83 30.22 22.94
CA ILE A 218 2.99 30.57 21.53
C ILE A 218 3.72 29.42 20.84
N ILE A 219 3.20 28.94 19.72
CA ILE A 219 3.82 27.92 18.88
C ILE A 219 3.97 28.50 17.48
N VAL A 220 5.21 28.65 17.04
CA VAL A 220 5.55 29.09 15.70
C VAL A 220 5.89 27.88 14.85
N ASP A 221 5.21 27.73 13.73
CA ASP A 221 5.57 26.75 12.70
C ASP A 221 6.61 27.32 11.75
N VAL A 222 7.67 26.57 11.49
CA VAL A 222 8.80 26.94 10.63
C VAL A 222 8.96 25.90 9.53
N PRO A 223 8.62 26.25 8.27
CA PRO A 223 8.89 25.40 7.11
C PRO A 223 10.38 25.03 6.97
N LEU A 224 10.66 23.88 6.35
CA LEU A 224 12.02 23.33 6.28
C LEU A 224 13.01 24.18 5.50
N ASP A 225 12.56 24.84 4.43
CA ASP A 225 13.34 25.77 3.60
C ASP A 225 13.72 27.05 4.35
N HIS A 226 13.00 27.38 5.42
CA HIS A 226 13.25 28.53 6.28
C HIS A 226 14.05 28.16 7.54
N TRP A 227 14.38 26.88 7.74
CA TRP A 227 15.14 26.43 8.90
C TRP A 227 16.66 26.45 8.66
N THR A 228 17.36 27.48 9.15
CA THR A 228 18.84 27.53 9.11
C THR A 228 19.46 27.50 10.52
N PRO A 229 20.53 26.71 10.77
CA PRO A 229 21.11 26.59 12.12
C PRO A 229 21.88 27.82 12.63
N ARG A 230 22.42 28.65 11.72
CA ARG A 230 23.43 29.67 12.06
C ARG A 230 22.86 30.99 12.63
N ASP A 231 21.57 31.28 12.45
CA ASP A 231 20.96 32.54 12.93
C ASP A 231 19.46 32.40 13.28
N ARG A 232 19.13 31.41 14.11
CA ARG A 232 17.73 31.03 14.40
C ARG A 232 16.93 32.13 15.09
N VAL A 233 17.52 32.81 16.08
CA VAL A 233 16.82 33.80 16.92
C VAL A 233 16.46 35.05 16.11
N SER A 234 17.42 35.59 15.35
CA SER A 234 17.21 36.79 14.54
C SER A 234 16.16 36.54 13.45
N MET A 235 16.27 35.42 12.74
CA MET A 235 15.30 35.04 11.70
C MET A 235 13.87 34.91 12.25
N LEU A 236 13.70 34.25 13.40
CA LEU A 236 12.38 34.06 14.01
C LEU A 236 11.79 35.39 14.48
N SER A 237 12.62 36.25 15.08
CA SER A 237 12.16 37.57 15.52
C SER A 237 11.76 38.43 14.32
N GLU A 238 12.56 38.48 13.26
CA GLU A 238 12.26 39.27 12.05
C GLU A 238 11.01 38.77 11.31
N SER A 239 10.84 37.44 11.22
CA SER A 239 9.79 36.82 10.41
C SER A 239 8.43 36.70 11.10
N TYR A 240 8.40 36.61 12.44
CA TYR A 240 7.17 36.32 13.18
C TYR A 240 6.76 37.40 14.19
N ALA A 241 7.69 38.16 14.78
CA ALA A 241 7.33 39.09 15.86
C ALA A 241 6.35 40.17 15.38
N ASN A 242 6.53 40.69 14.17
CA ASN A 242 5.67 41.71 13.56
C ASN A 242 4.25 41.24 13.19
N LEU A 243 3.96 39.94 13.37
CA LEU A 243 2.63 39.35 13.16
C LEU A 243 1.87 39.18 14.47
N LEU A 244 2.58 39.19 15.60
CA LEU A 244 1.97 39.09 16.92
C LEU A 244 1.31 40.42 17.30
N PRO A 245 0.29 40.39 18.19
CA PRO A 245 -0.25 41.62 18.78
C PRO A 245 0.85 42.44 19.48
N GLU A 246 0.70 43.77 19.47
CA GLU A 246 1.69 44.69 20.05
C GLU A 246 2.01 44.38 21.52
N SER A 247 1.02 43.95 22.31
CA SER A 247 1.18 43.58 23.72
C SER A 247 2.08 42.34 23.96
N ILE A 248 2.33 41.55 22.92
CA ILE A 248 2.99 40.24 23.02
C ILE A 248 4.36 40.26 22.33
N CYS A 249 4.50 41.08 21.28
CA CYS A 249 5.65 41.16 20.41
C CYS A 249 6.98 41.31 21.17
N GLU A 250 7.08 42.26 22.09
CA GLU A 250 8.32 42.51 22.84
C GLU A 250 8.69 41.33 23.77
N SER A 251 7.72 40.80 24.50
CA SER A 251 7.92 39.65 25.40
C SER A 251 8.36 38.40 24.62
N PHE A 252 7.77 38.17 23.45
CA PHE A 252 8.17 37.08 22.56
C PHE A 252 9.59 37.25 22.04
N SER A 253 9.95 38.44 21.54
CA SER A 253 11.32 38.72 21.06
C SER A 253 12.36 38.58 22.17
N THR A 254 12.04 39.01 23.40
CA THR A 254 12.94 38.83 24.56
C THR A 254 13.11 37.35 24.90
N ALA A 255 12.03 36.57 24.97
CA ALA A 255 12.11 35.13 25.23
C ALA A 255 12.97 34.38 24.17
N LEU A 256 12.87 34.79 22.89
CA LEU A 256 13.74 34.23 21.84
C LEU A 256 15.21 34.62 22.03
N ARG A 257 15.51 35.88 22.36
CA ARG A 257 16.88 36.37 22.63
C ARG A 257 17.53 35.66 23.82
N ASP A 258 16.75 35.42 24.86
CA ASP A 258 17.21 34.75 26.09
C ASP A 258 17.29 33.22 25.93
N GLY A 259 16.90 32.69 24.76
CA GLY A 259 16.93 31.25 24.47
C GLY A 259 15.86 30.43 25.20
N VAL A 260 14.80 31.08 25.70
CA VAL A 260 13.72 30.47 26.47
C VAL A 260 12.64 29.92 25.52
N PHE A 261 12.97 28.86 24.80
CA PHE A 261 12.04 28.18 23.90
C PHE A 261 12.32 26.68 23.77
N GLN A 262 11.32 25.93 23.32
CA GLN A 262 11.40 24.50 23.00
C GLN A 262 11.23 24.30 21.50
N ALA A 263 11.96 23.38 20.89
CA ALA A 263 11.82 23.03 19.48
C ALA A 263 11.47 21.55 19.30
N ALA A 264 10.61 21.26 18.33
CA ALA A 264 10.24 19.89 17.97
C ALA A 264 9.99 19.76 16.47
N GLY A 265 10.20 18.56 15.93
CA GLY A 265 9.87 18.23 14.54
C GLY A 265 8.38 17.94 14.37
N ASN A 266 7.78 18.51 13.33
CA ASN A 266 6.47 18.12 12.84
C ASN A 266 6.68 17.01 11.80
N GLU A 267 6.30 15.80 12.19
CA GLU A 267 6.51 14.59 11.40
C GLU A 267 5.17 14.03 10.94
N LEU A 268 5.18 13.35 9.80
CA LEU A 268 4.06 12.63 9.23
C LEU A 268 4.36 11.14 9.13
N LEU A 269 3.39 10.36 9.60
CA LEU A 269 3.25 8.93 9.32
C LEU A 269 1.76 8.56 9.16
N PRO A 270 1.25 8.31 7.94
CA PRO A 270 -0.15 7.96 7.73
C PRO A 270 -0.55 6.67 8.44
N ARG A 271 -1.79 6.67 8.94
CA ARG A 271 -2.44 5.51 9.56
C ARG A 271 -2.96 4.55 8.49
N ALA A 272 -2.06 3.71 7.98
CA ALA A 272 -2.38 2.71 6.97
C ALA A 272 -2.99 1.42 7.56
N THR A 273 -2.64 1.07 8.80
CA THR A 273 -3.10 -0.13 9.52
C THR A 273 -3.04 0.11 11.02
N TYR A 274 -3.84 -0.65 11.77
CA TYR A 274 -3.81 -0.70 13.23
C TYR A 274 -3.11 -1.96 13.78
N GLY A 275 -2.44 -2.75 12.92
CA GLY A 275 -1.71 -3.96 13.31
C GLY A 275 -2.49 -5.26 13.01
N ASN A 276 -2.57 -6.16 13.98
CA ASN A 276 -3.32 -7.42 13.89
C ASN A 276 -4.03 -7.75 15.22
N SER A 277 -4.73 -8.89 15.28
CA SER A 277 -5.54 -9.28 16.47
C SER A 277 -4.75 -9.47 17.76
N ARG A 278 -3.44 -9.72 17.68
CA ARG A 278 -2.55 -9.88 18.85
C ARG A 278 -1.73 -8.64 19.16
N ARG A 279 -1.41 -7.82 18.16
CA ARG A 279 -0.56 -6.62 18.28
C ARG A 279 -1.27 -5.44 17.63
N VAL A 280 -1.85 -4.59 18.47
CA VAL A 280 -2.66 -3.43 18.05
C VAL A 280 -1.87 -2.15 18.24
N LEU A 281 -1.98 -1.19 17.34
CA LEU A 281 -1.36 0.13 17.45
C LEU A 281 -2.43 1.18 17.68
N ILE A 282 -2.22 2.10 18.62
CA ILE A 282 -3.12 3.24 18.88
C ILE A 282 -2.36 4.54 19.01
N GLY A 283 -3.05 5.68 18.88
CA GLY A 283 -2.39 6.99 18.98
C GLY A 283 -1.25 7.15 17.96
N ASP A 284 -0.21 7.91 18.33
CA ASP A 284 0.91 8.23 17.42
C ASP A 284 1.71 7.00 16.95
N ALA A 285 1.56 5.84 17.61
CA ALA A 285 2.16 4.56 17.19
C ALA A 285 1.47 3.99 15.93
N ALA A 286 0.15 4.19 15.79
CA ALA A 286 -0.59 3.83 14.58
C ALA A 286 -0.25 4.76 13.42
N GLY A 287 0.02 6.03 13.73
CA GLY A 287 0.40 7.08 12.79
C GLY A 287 0.09 8.46 13.35
N HIS A 288 0.77 9.48 12.84
CA HIS A 288 0.74 10.85 13.35
C HIS A 288 0.86 11.87 12.23
N TYR A 289 0.43 13.09 12.52
CA TYR A 289 0.16 14.14 11.55
C TYR A 289 0.63 15.50 12.07
N HIS A 290 0.51 16.50 11.20
CA HIS A 290 0.81 17.88 11.57
C HIS A 290 -0.03 18.34 12.79
N PRO A 291 0.59 18.88 13.86
CA PRO A 291 -0.11 19.18 15.11
C PRO A 291 -1.02 20.42 15.05
N LEU A 292 -1.05 21.15 13.93
CA LEU A 292 -1.83 22.40 13.74
C LEU A 292 -3.27 22.31 14.24
N THR A 293 -3.92 21.16 14.06
CA THR A 293 -5.32 20.99 14.41
C THR A 293 -5.56 20.38 15.79
N ALA A 294 -4.52 20.06 16.58
CA ALA A 294 -4.64 19.49 17.93
C ALA A 294 -5.52 18.21 18.07
N VAL A 295 -5.72 17.45 16.99
CA VAL A 295 -6.61 16.27 17.00
C VAL A 295 -5.97 15.00 17.59
N GLY A 296 -4.64 14.96 17.73
CA GLY A 296 -3.90 13.73 18.04
C GLY A 296 -4.36 13.00 19.32
N ILE A 297 -4.51 13.73 20.43
CA ILE A 297 -4.98 13.15 21.71
C ILE A 297 -6.43 12.69 21.58
N THR A 298 -7.29 13.49 20.94
CA THR A 298 -8.72 13.18 20.76
C THR A 298 -8.90 11.87 19.99
N LEU A 299 -8.13 11.68 18.90
CA LEU A 299 -8.15 10.45 18.13
C LEU A 299 -7.56 9.28 18.93
N GLY A 300 -6.47 9.49 19.66
CA GLY A 300 -5.85 8.46 20.49
C GLY A 300 -6.76 7.96 21.62
N PHE A 301 -7.47 8.85 22.32
CA PHE A 301 -8.47 8.45 23.31
C PHE A 301 -9.64 7.70 22.68
N SER A 302 -10.09 8.12 21.49
CA SER A 302 -11.11 7.38 20.75
C SER A 302 -10.63 5.98 20.35
N ASP A 303 -9.37 5.84 19.91
CA ASP A 303 -8.78 4.53 19.61
C ASP A 303 -8.76 3.64 20.86
N ALA A 304 -8.39 4.20 22.01
CA ALA A 304 -8.32 3.51 23.29
C ALA A 304 -9.69 3.04 23.80
N LEU A 305 -10.74 3.87 23.71
CA LEU A 305 -12.11 3.43 24.04
C LEU A 305 -12.59 2.33 23.08
N ASP A 306 -12.41 2.54 21.77
CA ASP A 306 -12.89 1.60 20.76
C ASP A 306 -12.23 0.23 20.89
N ILE A 307 -10.92 0.15 21.19
CA ILE A 307 -10.25 -1.15 21.38
C ILE A 307 -10.61 -1.82 22.72
N ALA A 308 -10.94 -1.05 23.75
CA ALA A 308 -11.44 -1.57 25.02
C ALA A 308 -12.87 -2.12 24.90
N GLU A 309 -13.67 -1.64 23.94
CA GLU A 309 -15.05 -2.09 23.72
C GLU A 309 -15.16 -3.40 22.92
N THR A 310 -14.20 -3.74 22.07
CA THR A 310 -14.30 -4.90 21.18
C THR A 310 -13.05 -5.78 21.19
N GLN A 311 -13.27 -7.09 21.34
CA GLN A 311 -12.22 -8.08 21.13
C GLN A 311 -11.99 -8.38 19.64
N ASP A 312 -12.95 -8.03 18.76
CA ASP A 312 -12.81 -8.18 17.31
C ASP A 312 -11.97 -7.04 16.71
N PHE A 313 -10.75 -7.39 16.31
CA PHE A 313 -9.79 -6.49 15.67
C PHE A 313 -10.27 -5.96 14.31
N ARG A 314 -11.02 -6.76 13.52
CA ARG A 314 -11.51 -6.31 12.20
C ARG A 314 -12.56 -5.24 12.37
N LYS A 315 -13.48 -5.42 13.32
CA LYS A 315 -14.51 -4.42 13.67
C LYS A 315 -13.89 -3.11 14.17
N PHE A 316 -12.91 -3.21 15.05
CA PHE A 316 -12.11 -2.06 15.52
C PHE A 316 -11.47 -1.32 14.34
N THR A 317 -10.72 -2.03 13.50
CA THR A 317 -9.97 -1.44 12.39
C THR A 317 -10.88 -0.75 11.38
N ALA A 318 -12.01 -1.38 11.00
CA ALA A 318 -12.98 -0.80 10.07
C ALA A 318 -13.57 0.52 10.61
N LYS A 319 -14.03 0.51 11.87
CA LYS A 319 -14.58 1.71 12.54
C LYS A 319 -13.55 2.84 12.61
N ARG A 320 -12.32 2.52 13.01
CA ARG A 320 -11.26 3.51 13.18
C ARG A 320 -10.78 4.11 11.87
N LEU A 321 -10.52 3.28 10.85
CA LEU A 321 -10.08 3.76 9.53
C LEU A 321 -11.10 4.74 8.93
N ASP A 322 -12.40 4.50 9.09
CA ASP A 322 -13.41 5.44 8.62
C ASP A 322 -13.47 6.74 9.43
N SER A 323 -13.30 6.64 10.75
CA SER A 323 -13.42 7.79 11.66
C SER A 323 -12.24 8.75 11.61
N VAL A 324 -11.03 8.27 11.32
CA VAL A 324 -9.82 9.12 11.30
C VAL A 324 -9.60 9.84 9.96
N ARG A 325 -10.12 9.30 8.84
CA ARG A 325 -9.86 9.81 7.48
C ARG A 325 -10.17 11.30 7.30
N ALA A 326 -11.26 11.81 7.89
CA ALA A 326 -11.66 13.21 7.72
C ALA A 326 -10.81 14.20 8.56
N PRO A 327 -10.63 14.01 9.88
CA PRO A 327 -9.75 14.84 10.70
C PRO A 327 -8.31 14.93 10.17
N GLU A 328 -7.74 13.80 9.73
CA GLU A 328 -6.38 13.74 9.20
C GLU A 328 -6.20 14.57 7.93
N ARG A 329 -7.14 14.46 6.99
CA ARG A 329 -7.12 15.25 5.75
C ARG A 329 -7.37 16.72 6.01
N LEU A 330 -8.21 17.05 6.99
CA LEU A 330 -8.41 18.44 7.39
C LEU A 330 -7.11 19.03 7.96
N ALA A 331 -6.38 18.30 8.79
CA ALA A 331 -5.10 18.74 9.34
C ALA A 331 -4.09 19.10 8.26
N PHE A 332 -3.94 18.25 7.24
CA PHE A 332 -3.07 18.53 6.10
C PHE A 332 -3.56 19.66 5.22
N GLY A 333 -4.82 19.59 4.80
CA GLY A 333 -5.38 20.59 3.90
C GLY A 333 -5.30 21.99 4.51
N LEU A 334 -5.51 22.12 5.82
CA LEU A 334 -5.35 23.40 6.51
C LEU A 334 -3.90 23.83 6.61
N TYR A 335 -2.98 22.94 6.98
CA TYR A 335 -1.56 23.28 7.07
C TYR A 335 -1.01 23.72 5.71
N GLU A 336 -1.26 22.94 4.65
CA GLU A 336 -0.83 23.27 3.30
C GLU A 336 -1.41 24.63 2.86
N VAL A 337 -2.70 24.86 3.12
CA VAL A 337 -3.35 26.13 2.76
C VAL A 337 -2.86 27.28 3.62
N PHE A 338 -2.43 27.08 4.88
CA PHE A 338 -1.98 28.16 5.77
C PHE A 338 -0.50 28.51 5.63
N ALA A 339 0.36 27.54 5.33
CA ALA A 339 1.80 27.75 5.16
C ALA A 339 2.19 28.11 3.71
N ASP A 340 1.35 27.84 2.71
CA ASP A 340 1.70 28.07 1.30
C ASP A 340 1.39 29.49 0.83
N HIS A 341 2.41 30.22 0.38
CA HIS A 341 2.28 31.61 -0.08
C HIS A 341 1.93 31.75 -1.56
N ARG A 342 1.78 30.66 -2.31
CA ARG A 342 1.42 30.73 -3.74
C ARG A 342 0.02 31.35 -3.94
N PRO A 343 -0.21 32.08 -5.06
CA PRO A 343 -1.46 32.80 -5.29
C PRO A 343 -2.72 31.93 -5.21
N GLU A 344 -2.65 30.66 -5.61
CA GLU A 344 -3.74 29.69 -5.52
C GLU A 344 -4.12 29.36 -4.06
N SER A 345 -3.14 29.22 -3.16
CA SER A 345 -3.37 28.97 -1.74
C SER A 345 -3.94 30.20 -1.04
N VAL A 346 -3.45 31.39 -1.39
CA VAL A 346 -4.04 32.67 -0.97
C VAL A 346 -5.51 32.77 -1.41
N ALA A 347 -5.82 32.41 -2.65
CA ALA A 347 -7.20 32.45 -3.17
C ALA A 347 -8.15 31.51 -2.40
N VAL A 348 -7.66 30.31 -2.02
CA VAL A 348 -8.41 29.35 -1.20
C VAL A 348 -8.62 29.88 0.22
N ARG A 349 -7.60 30.47 0.87
CA ARG A 349 -7.74 31.12 2.19
C ARG A 349 -8.78 32.24 2.15
N GLN A 350 -8.66 33.14 1.18
CA GLN A 350 -9.57 34.27 1.01
C GLN A 350 -11.02 33.82 0.71
N ALA A 351 -11.21 32.73 -0.03
CA ALA A 351 -12.53 32.13 -0.20
C ALA A 351 -13.08 31.57 1.13
N THR A 352 -12.22 30.92 1.92
CA THR A 352 -12.56 30.34 3.24
C THR A 352 -12.96 31.43 4.23
N TYR A 353 -12.16 32.49 4.38
CA TYR A 353 -12.45 33.64 5.26
C TYR A 353 -13.81 34.27 4.94
N ARG A 354 -14.07 34.52 3.64
CA ARG A 354 -15.36 35.07 3.19
C ARG A 354 -16.54 34.17 3.56
N ARG A 355 -16.37 32.84 3.54
CA ARG A 355 -17.43 31.90 3.94
C ARG A 355 -17.65 31.90 5.45
N TRP A 356 -16.58 31.91 6.24
CA TRP A 356 -16.68 31.97 7.69
C TRP A 356 -17.34 33.26 8.16
N ARG A 357 -17.00 34.42 7.57
CA ARG A 357 -17.65 35.69 7.88
C ARG A 357 -19.15 35.68 7.55
N LYS A 358 -19.53 35.10 6.40
CA LYS A 358 -20.92 35.12 5.91
C LYS A 358 -21.85 34.07 6.53
N SER A 359 -21.34 33.02 7.18
CA SER A 359 -22.20 31.90 7.59
C SER A 359 -21.74 31.21 8.87
N SER A 360 -22.53 31.39 9.93
CA SER A 360 -22.38 30.66 11.20
C SER A 360 -22.51 29.14 11.03
N LYS A 361 -23.36 28.67 10.10
CA LYS A 361 -23.50 27.24 9.77
C LYS A 361 -22.19 26.62 9.27
N ILE A 362 -21.41 27.38 8.50
CA ILE A 362 -20.11 26.92 7.99
C ILE A 362 -19.09 26.91 9.11
N ARG A 363 -19.05 27.96 9.95
CA ARG A 363 -18.18 27.97 11.14
C ARG A 363 -18.43 26.76 12.03
N LYS A 364 -19.71 26.48 12.36
CA LYS A 364 -20.12 25.28 13.10
C LYS A 364 -19.67 23.99 12.42
N HIS A 365 -19.82 23.88 11.11
CA HIS A 365 -19.39 22.69 10.39
C HIS A 365 -17.86 22.49 10.43
N THR A 366 -17.09 23.56 10.19
CA THR A 366 -15.62 23.55 10.31
C THR A 366 -15.21 23.13 11.72
N MET A 367 -15.82 23.72 12.75
CA MET A 367 -15.49 23.40 14.14
C MET A 367 -15.86 21.97 14.54
N ASN A 368 -16.96 21.42 14.02
CA ASN A 368 -17.30 20.00 14.23
C ASN A 368 -16.31 19.04 13.57
N LEU A 369 -15.81 19.37 12.38
CA LEU A 369 -14.78 18.55 11.72
C LEU A 369 -13.46 18.65 12.49
N LEU A 370 -13.07 19.86 12.91
CA LEU A 370 -11.85 20.12 13.67
C LEU A 370 -11.88 19.41 15.03
N ALA A 371 -12.99 19.49 15.76
CA ALA A 371 -13.16 18.85 17.05
C ALA A 371 -13.30 17.32 16.98
N CYS A 372 -13.29 16.71 15.79
CA CYS A 372 -13.57 15.29 15.56
C CYS A 372 -15.00 14.83 15.93
N GLU A 373 -15.98 15.75 15.97
CA GLU A 373 -17.40 15.41 16.19
C GLU A 373 -18.12 14.99 14.91
N ASN A 374 -17.61 15.42 13.75
CA ASN A 374 -18.08 14.94 12.45
C ASN A 374 -16.91 14.36 11.68
N VAL A 375 -17.01 13.07 11.33
CA VAL A 375 -15.96 12.33 10.60
C VAL A 375 -16.36 12.04 9.14
N SER A 376 -17.40 12.70 8.63
CA SER A 376 -17.93 12.43 7.29
C SER A 376 -17.02 12.97 6.19
N ILE A 377 -16.37 12.05 5.49
CA ILE A 377 -15.47 12.36 4.38
C ILE A 377 -16.18 13.00 3.18
N ILE A 378 -17.45 12.63 2.95
CA ILE A 378 -18.29 13.19 1.88
C ILE A 378 -18.57 14.67 2.16
N ARG A 379 -18.90 15.01 3.41
CA ARG A 379 -19.18 16.40 3.80
C ARG A 379 -17.93 17.27 3.77
N LEU A 380 -16.78 16.72 4.20
CA LEU A 380 -15.48 17.39 4.04
C LEU A 380 -15.21 17.70 2.55
N GLY A 381 -15.40 16.70 1.68
CA GLY A 381 -15.24 16.86 0.24
C GLY A 381 -16.15 17.95 -0.35
N LEU A 382 -17.46 17.90 -0.07
CA LEU A 382 -18.41 18.90 -0.55
C LEU A 382 -18.05 20.32 -0.08
N THR A 383 -17.60 20.47 1.16
CA THR A 383 -17.16 21.76 1.70
C THR A 383 -15.93 22.28 0.96
N PHE A 384 -14.92 21.43 0.76
CA PHE A 384 -13.71 21.74 0.01
C PHE A 384 -14.02 22.15 -1.45
N PHE A 385 -14.84 21.37 -2.16
CA PHE A 385 -15.29 21.72 -3.52
C PHE A 385 -16.01 23.06 -3.58
N SER A 386 -16.86 23.36 -2.58
CA SER A 386 -17.59 24.63 -2.53
C SER A 386 -16.69 25.85 -2.29
N ILE A 387 -15.57 25.66 -1.60
CA ILE A 387 -14.54 26.69 -1.38
C ILE A 387 -13.75 26.86 -2.68
N MET A 388 -13.34 25.76 -3.29
CA MET A 388 -12.54 25.74 -4.51
C MET A 388 -13.26 26.38 -5.70
N ALA A 389 -14.53 26.01 -5.93
CA ALA A 389 -15.35 26.60 -7.00
C ALA A 389 -15.48 28.12 -6.84
N ARG A 390 -15.55 28.62 -5.60
CA ARG A 390 -15.59 30.07 -5.32
C ARG A 390 -14.23 30.73 -5.46
N ALA A 391 -13.15 30.07 -5.08
CA ALA A 391 -11.79 30.58 -5.31
C ALA A 391 -11.60 30.84 -6.80
N ILE A 392 -11.91 29.84 -7.64
CA ILE A 392 -11.91 29.94 -9.12
C ILE A 392 -12.82 31.07 -9.60
N ALA A 393 -14.09 31.09 -9.17
CA ALA A 393 -15.05 32.11 -9.59
C ALA A 393 -14.60 33.54 -9.20
N SER A 394 -13.83 33.69 -8.12
CA SER A 394 -13.32 35.00 -7.68
C SER A 394 -12.10 35.49 -8.45
N CYS A 395 -11.44 34.63 -9.23
CA CYS A 395 -10.34 35.01 -10.11
C CYS A 395 -10.84 35.74 -11.37
N TYR A 396 -11.96 35.30 -11.96
CA TYR A 396 -12.47 35.81 -13.24
C TYR A 396 -12.84 37.32 -13.29
N PRO A 397 -13.50 37.92 -12.28
CA PRO A 397 -13.86 39.34 -12.31
C PRO A 397 -12.66 40.28 -12.26
N ARG A 398 -11.53 39.83 -11.69
CA ARG A 398 -10.28 40.61 -11.64
C ARG A 398 -9.56 40.60 -12.98
N SER A 399 -9.58 39.47 -13.70
CA SER A 399 -8.93 39.29 -15.01
C SER A 399 -9.51 40.20 -16.10
N PHE A 400 -10.82 40.44 -16.08
CA PHE A 400 -11.49 41.34 -17.03
C PHE A 400 -11.12 42.81 -16.82
N LYS A 401 -10.67 43.20 -15.61
CA LYS A 401 -10.27 44.57 -15.29
C LYS A 401 -8.75 44.81 -15.42
N SER A 402 -7.90 43.82 -15.17
CA SER A 402 -6.43 44.02 -15.10
C SER A 402 -5.61 43.55 -16.32
N LYS A 403 -6.22 42.97 -17.37
CA LYS A 403 -5.51 42.31 -18.50
C LYS A 403 -4.52 41.19 -18.07
N GLU A 404 -4.60 40.66 -16.85
CA GLU A 404 -3.75 39.57 -16.35
C GLU A 404 -4.33 38.16 -16.66
N TRP A 405 -4.61 37.87 -17.92
CA TRP A 405 -5.22 36.59 -18.31
C TRP A 405 -4.31 35.38 -18.05
N ARG A 406 -2.98 35.54 -18.24
CA ARG A 406 -1.98 34.47 -17.99
C ARG A 406 -1.99 34.01 -16.53
N ARG A 407 -1.86 34.95 -15.58
CA ARG A 407 -1.90 34.69 -14.13
C ARG A 407 -3.19 34.00 -13.70
N THR A 408 -4.31 34.39 -14.29
CA THR A 408 -5.63 33.78 -14.00
C THR A 408 -5.69 32.33 -14.48
N ARG A 409 -5.16 32.06 -15.68
CA ARG A 409 -5.09 30.71 -16.24
C ARG A 409 -4.21 29.79 -15.40
N ASP A 410 -3.05 30.30 -14.95
CA ASP A 410 -2.09 29.52 -14.17
C ASP A 410 -2.65 29.17 -12.78
N VAL A 411 -3.26 30.13 -12.08
CA VAL A 411 -3.96 29.89 -10.81
C VAL A 411 -5.13 28.92 -10.98
N THR A 412 -5.93 29.07 -12.04
CA THR A 412 -7.07 28.17 -12.30
C THR A 412 -6.58 26.76 -12.63
N GLY A 413 -5.52 26.61 -13.41
CA GLY A 413 -4.89 25.33 -13.72
C GLY A 413 -4.34 24.63 -12.47
N ALA A 414 -3.66 25.37 -11.59
CA ALA A 414 -3.17 24.84 -10.30
C ALA A 414 -4.32 24.38 -9.39
N LEU A 415 -5.40 25.15 -9.30
CA LEU A 415 -6.60 24.79 -8.51
C LEU A 415 -7.30 23.52 -9.07
N VAL A 416 -7.40 23.38 -10.40
CA VAL A 416 -7.94 22.18 -11.05
C VAL A 416 -7.05 20.96 -10.82
N SER A 417 -5.73 21.13 -10.90
CA SER A 417 -4.77 20.07 -10.55
C SER A 417 -4.94 19.61 -9.10
N ARG A 418 -5.04 20.55 -8.14
CA ARG A 418 -5.30 20.26 -6.72
C ARG A 418 -6.60 19.46 -6.52
N VAL A 419 -7.65 19.77 -7.27
CA VAL A 419 -8.90 18.99 -7.28
C VAL A 419 -8.67 17.56 -7.78
N GLY A 420 -7.90 17.39 -8.86
CA GLY A 420 -7.53 16.09 -9.40
C GLY A 420 -6.75 15.24 -8.40
N HIS A 421 -5.75 15.82 -7.73
CA HIS A 421 -4.98 15.15 -6.68
C HIS A 421 -5.84 14.76 -5.47
N PHE A 422 -6.72 15.67 -5.02
CA PHE A 422 -7.65 15.41 -3.92
C PHE A 422 -8.61 14.25 -4.26
N LEU A 423 -9.18 14.23 -5.47
CA LEU A 423 -10.03 13.13 -5.98
C LEU A 423 -9.27 11.81 -6.16
N GLY A 424 -8.02 11.87 -6.63
CA GLY A 424 -7.14 10.70 -6.74
C GLY A 424 -6.84 10.05 -5.38
N GLY A 425 -6.66 10.87 -4.33
CA GLY A 425 -6.52 10.40 -2.94
C GLY A 425 -7.80 9.75 -2.38
N PHE A 426 -8.99 10.11 -2.87
CA PHE A 426 -10.24 9.41 -2.53
C PHE A 426 -10.33 8.01 -3.13
N GLN A 427 -9.80 7.82 -4.35
CA GLN A 427 -9.83 6.53 -5.02
C GLN A 427 -8.74 5.57 -4.51
N SER A 428 -7.56 6.08 -4.13
CA SER A 428 -6.47 5.25 -3.61
C SER A 428 -6.78 4.62 -2.25
N LEU A 429 -7.64 5.26 -1.44
CA LEU A 429 -8.05 4.78 -0.11
C LEU A 429 -9.33 3.94 -0.11
N LYS A 430 -10.19 4.01 -1.13
CA LYS A 430 -11.18 2.93 -1.34
C LYS A 430 -10.52 1.58 -1.62
N ALA A 431 -9.29 1.60 -2.13
CA ALA A 431 -8.47 0.41 -2.29
C ALA A 431 -7.81 -0.09 -1.00
N THR A 432 -8.01 0.59 0.15
CA THR A 432 -7.56 0.14 1.48
C THR A 432 -8.66 -0.56 2.30
N ASP A 433 -9.86 -0.74 1.76
CA ASP A 433 -10.92 -1.55 2.40
C ASP A 433 -10.74 -3.07 2.20
N SER A 434 -9.60 -3.49 1.68
CA SER A 434 -9.26 -4.90 1.59
C SER A 434 -8.13 -5.21 2.55
N ALA A 435 -8.34 -6.18 3.43
CA ALA A 435 -7.34 -6.93 4.17
C ALA A 435 -6.35 -7.69 3.25
N THR A 436 -6.02 -7.13 2.08
CA THR A 436 -5.06 -7.64 1.12
C THR A 436 -3.79 -6.82 1.27
N GLY A 437 -2.68 -7.50 1.59
CA GLY A 437 -1.36 -6.93 1.86
C GLY A 437 -0.72 -6.20 0.68
N LYS A 438 -1.34 -5.13 0.16
CA LYS A 438 -0.65 -4.17 -0.69
C LYS A 438 0.44 -3.50 0.13
N LYS A 439 1.69 -3.56 -0.36
CA LYS A 439 2.87 -2.94 0.28
C LYS A 439 2.51 -1.53 0.78
N PRO A 440 2.59 -1.27 2.10
CA PRO A 440 2.31 0.05 2.69
C PRO A 440 3.08 1.19 2.02
N GLU A 441 4.25 0.91 1.45
CA GLU A 441 5.09 1.83 0.67
C GLU A 441 4.43 2.38 -0.61
N ARG A 442 3.66 1.58 -1.35
CA ARG A 442 2.95 2.07 -2.55
C ARG A 442 1.79 2.98 -2.18
N VAL A 443 1.13 2.70 -1.07
CA VAL A 443 0.09 3.55 -0.49
C VAL A 443 0.72 4.83 0.07
N TRP A 444 1.85 4.71 0.76
CA TRP A 444 2.69 5.82 1.24
C TRP A 444 3.10 6.76 0.10
N ASN A 445 3.72 6.25 -0.97
CA ASN A 445 4.17 7.07 -2.10
C ASN A 445 3.02 7.76 -2.84
N ARG A 446 1.83 7.14 -2.86
CA ARG A 446 0.64 7.72 -3.50
C ARG A 446 -0.03 8.75 -2.58
N LEU A 447 -0.05 8.49 -1.27
CA LEU A 447 -0.58 9.41 -0.26
C LEU A 447 0.31 10.63 -0.09
N SER A 448 1.63 10.46 0.03
CA SER A 448 2.60 11.56 0.14
C SER A 448 2.53 12.49 -1.07
N ARG A 449 2.48 11.94 -2.29
CA ARG A 449 2.29 12.73 -3.53
C ARG A 449 0.91 13.38 -3.65
N SER A 450 -0.13 12.79 -3.07
CA SER A 450 -1.49 13.36 -3.11
C SER A 450 -1.77 14.41 -2.01
N LEU A 451 -0.99 14.39 -0.93
CA LEU A 451 -1.14 15.27 0.25
C LEU A 451 -0.18 16.46 0.23
N LEU A 452 0.84 16.46 -0.64
CA LEU A 452 1.87 17.50 -0.72
C LEU A 452 1.96 18.08 -2.15
N VAL A 453 1.01 18.94 -2.54
CA VAL A 453 1.04 19.60 -3.86
C VAL A 453 2.03 20.79 -3.89
N SER A 454 2.50 21.26 -2.72
CA SER A 454 3.42 22.39 -2.57
C SER A 454 4.88 22.03 -2.27
N VAL A 455 5.16 20.84 -1.75
CA VAL A 455 6.53 20.43 -1.39
C VAL A 455 7.21 19.86 -2.62
N LYS A 456 8.34 20.44 -3.04
CA LYS A 456 9.12 19.91 -4.15
C LYS A 456 9.59 18.49 -3.82
N SER A 457 9.59 17.60 -4.82
CA SER A 457 10.05 16.21 -4.67
C SER A 457 11.46 16.10 -4.05
N ASP A 458 12.29 17.12 -4.27
CA ASP A 458 13.70 17.15 -3.89
C ASP A 458 13.91 17.54 -2.41
N ASP A 459 12.89 18.12 -1.76
CA ASP A 459 12.90 18.50 -0.35
C ASP A 459 12.42 17.36 0.57
N ILE A 460 11.91 16.27 -0.01
CA ILE A 460 11.60 15.02 0.68
C ILE A 460 12.91 14.26 0.89
N LYS A 461 13.74 14.74 1.83
CA LYS A 461 14.83 13.93 2.36
C LYS A 461 14.26 13.06 3.47
N PRO A 462 14.27 11.72 3.36
CA PRO A 462 14.04 10.88 4.53
C PRO A 462 15.09 11.28 5.56
N GLN A 463 14.65 11.89 6.66
CA GLN A 463 15.50 11.95 7.83
C GLN A 463 15.60 10.52 8.31
N ALA A 464 16.71 9.87 7.95
CA ALA A 464 17.23 8.78 8.75
C ALA A 464 17.13 9.28 10.20
N ALA A 465 16.31 8.60 11.01
CA ALA A 465 16.29 8.87 12.42
C ALA A 465 17.76 8.89 12.84
N ASN A 466 18.20 9.99 13.48
CA ASN A 466 19.46 9.96 14.21
C ASN A 466 19.30 8.80 15.18
N ALA A 467 19.81 7.65 14.75
CA ALA A 467 20.07 6.54 15.61
C ALA A 467 20.92 7.15 16.71
N LEU A 468 20.54 6.84 17.94
CA LEU A 468 21.51 6.78 19.01
C LEU A 468 22.78 6.20 18.39
N HIS A 469 23.93 6.87 18.59
CA HIS A 469 25.23 6.23 18.43
C HIS A 469 25.30 5.09 19.46
N ASP A 470 24.53 4.03 19.25
CA ASP A 470 25.07 2.70 19.29
C ASP A 470 26.11 2.73 18.15
N ALA A 471 27.34 2.30 18.40
CA ALA A 471 28.34 2.17 17.34
C ALA A 471 27.64 1.60 16.10
N GLU A 472 27.71 2.30 14.95
CA GLU A 472 27.13 1.76 13.71
C GLU A 472 27.59 0.30 13.66
N PRO A 473 26.66 -0.68 13.66
CA PRO A 473 27.09 -2.07 13.54
C PRO A 473 27.96 -2.10 12.30
N ASP A 474 29.20 -2.58 12.46
CA ASP A 474 30.17 -2.56 11.37
C ASP A 474 29.60 -3.40 10.22
N GLY A 475 28.92 -2.73 9.30
CA GLY A 475 28.23 -3.35 8.20
C GLY A 475 29.21 -3.92 7.18
N ARG A 476 30.52 -3.74 7.37
CA ARG A 476 31.53 -4.27 6.45
C ARG A 476 31.52 -5.79 6.41
N GLU A 477 31.33 -6.47 7.54
CA GLU A 477 31.23 -7.93 7.55
C GLU A 477 29.97 -8.41 6.82
N ALA A 478 28.83 -7.78 7.10
CA ALA A 478 27.56 -8.10 6.43
C ALA A 478 27.61 -7.77 4.93
N LEU A 479 28.22 -6.64 4.55
CA LEU A 479 28.42 -6.24 3.16
C LEU A 479 29.39 -7.20 2.45
N GLN A 480 30.49 -7.57 3.09
CA GLN A 480 31.45 -8.53 2.54
C GLN A 480 30.80 -9.90 2.33
N SER A 481 30.04 -10.39 3.32
CA SER A 481 29.27 -11.64 3.19
C SER A 481 28.20 -11.54 2.09
N ALA A 482 27.54 -10.40 1.93
CA ALA A 482 26.56 -10.18 0.88
C ALA A 482 27.22 -10.14 -0.52
N ILE A 483 28.40 -9.51 -0.65
CA ILE A 483 29.18 -9.52 -1.89
C ILE A 483 29.61 -10.94 -2.23
N GLU A 484 30.21 -11.67 -1.29
CA GLU A 484 30.64 -13.06 -1.51
C GLU A 484 29.48 -13.96 -1.92
N GLN A 485 28.34 -13.84 -1.23
CA GLN A 485 27.14 -14.60 -1.57
C GLN A 485 26.62 -14.22 -2.96
N LEU A 486 26.49 -12.93 -3.29
CA LEU A 486 26.01 -12.51 -4.60
C LEU A 486 26.97 -12.96 -5.72
N LEU A 487 28.28 -12.85 -5.52
CA LEU A 487 29.28 -13.34 -6.48
C LEU A 487 29.18 -14.85 -6.70
N SER A 488 28.93 -15.63 -5.63
CA SER A 488 28.78 -17.09 -5.72
C SER A 488 27.52 -17.53 -6.49
N LEU A 489 26.54 -16.63 -6.63
CA LEU A 489 25.30 -16.89 -7.36
C LEU A 489 25.37 -16.47 -8.84
N GLN A 490 26.49 -15.89 -9.30
CA GLN A 490 26.62 -15.51 -10.70
C GLN A 490 26.77 -16.75 -11.57
N HIS A 491 26.00 -16.82 -12.65
CA HIS A 491 26.10 -17.87 -13.65
C HIS A 491 27.36 -17.73 -14.51
N GLU A 492 27.75 -18.83 -15.18
CA GLU A 492 28.93 -18.86 -16.06
C GLU A 492 28.84 -17.87 -17.23
N ASP A 493 27.63 -17.63 -17.74
CA ASP A 493 27.35 -16.65 -18.80
C ASP A 493 27.42 -15.18 -18.32
N GLY A 494 27.61 -14.97 -17.01
CA GLY A 494 27.70 -13.65 -16.38
C GLY A 494 26.38 -13.13 -15.83
N SER A 495 25.27 -13.82 -16.03
CA SER A 495 23.97 -13.41 -15.52
C SER A 495 23.79 -13.73 -14.02
N TRP A 496 22.83 -13.04 -13.41
CA TRP A 496 22.15 -13.49 -12.21
C TRP A 496 20.69 -13.75 -12.54
N GLU A 497 20.15 -14.83 -12.01
CA GLU A 497 18.72 -15.12 -12.13
C GLU A 497 18.23 -15.89 -10.90
N GLY A 498 17.16 -15.38 -10.28
CA GLY A 498 16.43 -16.09 -9.24
C GLY A 498 15.21 -16.82 -9.78
N GLU A 499 14.75 -17.83 -9.04
CA GLU A 499 13.44 -18.44 -9.34
C GLU A 499 12.32 -17.42 -9.13
N MET A 500 11.55 -17.15 -10.19
CA MET A 500 10.32 -16.36 -10.10
C MET A 500 9.17 -17.21 -9.58
N LEU A 501 9.11 -17.32 -8.25
CA LEU A 501 8.11 -18.10 -7.52
C LEU A 501 6.68 -17.67 -7.87
N TRP A 502 5.86 -18.66 -8.19
CA TRP A 502 4.44 -18.50 -8.46
C TRP A 502 3.63 -19.55 -7.68
N CYS A 503 2.32 -19.61 -7.92
CA CYS A 503 1.45 -20.64 -7.37
C CYS A 503 1.54 -21.97 -8.16
N PRO A 504 1.24 -23.12 -7.54
CA PRO A 504 1.32 -24.46 -8.16
C PRO A 504 0.34 -24.69 -9.32
N MET A 505 -0.56 -23.73 -9.59
CA MET A 505 -1.45 -23.76 -10.74
C MET A 505 -0.71 -23.96 -12.07
N LEU A 506 0.46 -23.34 -12.27
CA LEU A 506 1.19 -23.45 -13.54
C LEU A 506 1.74 -24.86 -13.73
N THR A 507 2.30 -25.45 -12.67
CA THR A 507 2.73 -26.85 -12.66
C THR A 507 1.55 -27.79 -12.88
N ALA A 508 0.40 -27.52 -12.27
CA ALA A 508 -0.82 -28.28 -12.55
C ALA A 508 -1.21 -28.17 -14.03
N GLN A 509 -1.29 -26.96 -14.61
CA GLN A 509 -1.62 -26.76 -16.03
C GLN A 509 -0.65 -27.45 -16.99
N TYR A 510 0.63 -27.54 -16.65
CA TYR A 510 1.61 -28.33 -17.40
C TYR A 510 1.25 -29.82 -17.42
N VAL A 511 0.87 -30.40 -16.27
CA VAL A 511 0.36 -31.78 -16.19
C VAL A 511 -0.92 -31.95 -17.02
N LEU A 512 -1.86 -30.99 -16.93
CA LEU A 512 -3.11 -31.04 -17.69
C LEU A 512 -2.83 -31.00 -19.20
N LEU A 513 -1.88 -30.17 -19.63
CA LEU A 513 -1.44 -30.08 -21.02
C LEU A 513 -0.86 -31.42 -21.49
N SER A 514 0.10 -31.98 -20.75
CA SER A 514 0.70 -33.30 -21.03
C SER A 514 -0.35 -34.40 -21.17
N PHE A 515 -1.37 -34.40 -20.29
CA PHE A 515 -2.48 -35.34 -20.38
C PHE A 515 -3.34 -35.14 -21.63
N VAL A 516 -3.71 -33.90 -21.95
CA VAL A 516 -4.50 -33.56 -23.15
C VAL A 516 -3.79 -33.99 -24.43
N LEU A 517 -2.48 -33.80 -24.49
CA LEU A 517 -1.64 -34.14 -25.64
C LEU A 517 -1.28 -35.63 -25.71
N ASN A 518 -1.70 -36.43 -24.72
CA ASN A 518 -1.32 -37.84 -24.56
C ASN A 518 0.21 -38.06 -24.53
N GLN A 519 0.92 -37.17 -23.83
CA GLN A 519 2.37 -37.21 -23.62
C GLN A 519 2.67 -37.36 -22.12
N PRO A 520 2.80 -38.60 -21.61
CA PRO A 520 3.02 -38.83 -20.18
C PRO A 520 4.35 -38.23 -19.71
N LEU A 521 4.36 -37.73 -18.47
CA LEU A 521 5.60 -37.24 -17.86
C LEU A 521 6.54 -38.40 -17.53
N GLU A 522 7.83 -38.20 -17.83
CA GLU A 522 8.89 -39.11 -17.41
C GLU A 522 8.84 -39.38 -15.89
N PRO A 523 9.17 -40.59 -15.41
CA PRO A 523 9.01 -40.96 -14.00
C PRO A 523 9.71 -40.00 -13.01
N ARG A 524 10.89 -39.48 -13.39
CA ARG A 524 11.61 -38.47 -12.59
C ARG A 524 10.83 -37.15 -12.52
N ARG A 525 10.36 -36.65 -13.66
CA ARG A 525 9.58 -35.41 -13.75
C ARG A 525 8.29 -35.51 -12.96
N ARG A 526 7.57 -36.63 -13.09
CA ARG A 526 6.36 -36.92 -12.31
C ARG A 526 6.62 -36.83 -10.80
N ARG A 527 7.66 -37.51 -10.31
CA ARG A 527 8.04 -37.47 -8.88
C ARG A 527 8.31 -36.04 -8.40
N LEU A 528 9.05 -35.26 -9.19
CA LEU A 528 9.41 -33.89 -8.84
C LEU A 528 8.22 -32.92 -8.91
N VAL A 529 7.27 -33.12 -9.84
CA VAL A 529 6.00 -32.39 -9.84
C VAL A 529 5.19 -32.67 -8.56
N LEU A 530 5.06 -33.94 -8.15
CA LEU A 530 4.36 -34.28 -6.91
C LEU A 530 5.04 -33.68 -5.68
N LYS A 531 6.39 -33.66 -5.67
CA LYS A 531 7.16 -32.98 -4.63
C LYS A 531 6.86 -31.49 -4.56
N GLN A 532 6.68 -30.83 -5.70
CA GLN A 532 6.29 -29.42 -5.75
C GLN A 532 4.90 -29.17 -5.14
N PHE A 533 3.93 -30.06 -5.40
CA PHE A 533 2.62 -29.98 -4.77
C PHE A 533 2.70 -30.15 -3.25
N GLU A 534 3.48 -31.11 -2.76
CA GLU A 534 3.73 -31.31 -1.33
C GLU A 534 4.33 -30.04 -0.69
N ARG A 535 5.35 -29.45 -1.32
CA ARG A 535 6.09 -28.29 -0.78
C ARG A 535 5.27 -27.01 -0.77
N THR A 536 4.30 -26.88 -1.66
CA THR A 536 3.43 -25.68 -1.77
C THR A 536 2.08 -25.86 -1.08
N GLN A 537 1.85 -26.99 -0.41
CA GLN A 537 0.63 -27.28 0.31
C GLN A 537 0.47 -26.35 1.52
N LEU A 538 -0.72 -25.76 1.65
CA LEU A 538 -1.10 -24.93 2.79
C LEU A 538 -1.44 -25.79 4.02
N GLU A 539 -1.44 -25.13 5.18
CA GLU A 539 -2.00 -25.73 6.40
C GLU A 539 -3.45 -26.16 6.15
N GLY A 540 -3.76 -27.44 6.41
CA GLY A 540 -5.05 -28.05 6.09
C GLY A 540 -5.10 -28.78 4.74
N GLY A 541 -3.98 -28.93 4.03
CA GLY A 541 -3.86 -29.86 2.92
C GLY A 541 -4.45 -29.38 1.57
N THR A 542 -4.51 -28.07 1.36
CA THR A 542 -5.07 -27.40 0.16
C THR A 542 -4.05 -26.46 -0.47
N TRP A 543 -4.40 -25.74 -1.55
CA TRP A 543 -3.50 -24.80 -2.23
C TRP A 543 -4.14 -23.44 -2.49
N GLY A 544 -3.29 -22.42 -2.61
CA GLY A 544 -3.71 -21.04 -2.87
C GLY A 544 -2.75 -20.30 -3.80
N LEU A 545 -2.92 -18.97 -3.90
CA LEU A 545 -2.09 -18.13 -4.78
C LEU A 545 -0.66 -17.91 -4.26
N HIS A 546 -0.41 -18.13 -2.97
CA HIS A 546 0.91 -18.09 -2.34
C HIS A 546 0.86 -18.77 -0.95
N GLU A 547 1.99 -19.01 -0.32
CA GLU A 547 2.10 -19.72 0.98
C GLU A 547 1.30 -19.08 2.13
N HIS A 548 1.13 -17.75 2.12
CA HIS A 548 0.31 -17.03 3.11
C HIS A 548 -1.17 -16.82 2.72
N SER A 549 -1.64 -17.44 1.64
CA SER A 549 -3.01 -17.24 1.15
C SER A 549 -3.99 -18.19 1.85
N HIS A 550 -5.29 -17.85 1.79
CA HIS A 550 -6.33 -18.81 2.14
C HIS A 550 -6.46 -19.88 1.03
N PRO A 551 -7.14 -21.01 1.27
CA PRO A 551 -7.39 -22.01 0.23
C PRO A 551 -8.20 -21.45 -0.95
N TYR A 552 -7.66 -21.57 -2.16
CA TYR A 552 -8.38 -21.24 -3.40
C TYR A 552 -8.94 -22.52 -3.99
N LEU A 553 -10.27 -22.55 -4.21
CA LEU A 553 -10.97 -23.52 -5.03
C LEU A 553 -10.29 -23.65 -6.39
N PHE A 554 -9.95 -22.53 -7.05
CA PHE A 554 -9.27 -22.59 -8.35
C PHE A 554 -7.97 -23.40 -8.32
N VAL A 555 -7.05 -23.03 -7.43
CA VAL A 555 -5.71 -23.65 -7.38
C VAL A 555 -5.80 -25.07 -6.84
N THR A 556 -6.58 -25.28 -5.78
CA THR A 556 -6.78 -26.60 -5.16
C THR A 556 -7.40 -27.58 -6.13
N THR A 557 -8.43 -27.20 -6.88
CA THR A 557 -9.04 -28.09 -7.88
C THR A 557 -8.04 -28.48 -8.97
N LEU A 558 -7.26 -27.53 -9.51
CA LEU A 558 -6.30 -27.87 -10.57
C LEU A 558 -5.16 -28.77 -10.06
N VAL A 559 -4.63 -28.51 -8.86
CA VAL A 559 -3.59 -29.36 -8.26
C VAL A 559 -4.13 -30.76 -7.96
N TYR A 560 -5.33 -30.85 -7.38
CA TYR A 560 -6.00 -32.13 -7.10
C TYR A 560 -6.19 -32.95 -8.39
N VAL A 561 -6.74 -32.34 -9.44
CA VAL A 561 -6.93 -32.99 -10.74
C VAL A 561 -5.58 -33.41 -11.34
N ALA A 562 -4.57 -32.54 -11.33
CA ALA A 562 -3.24 -32.88 -11.84
C ALA A 562 -2.62 -34.07 -11.09
N ALA A 563 -2.72 -34.13 -9.77
CA ALA A 563 -2.22 -35.25 -8.97
C ALA A 563 -2.94 -36.57 -9.32
N ARG A 564 -4.28 -36.55 -9.47
CA ARG A 564 -5.05 -37.73 -9.88
C ARG A 564 -4.66 -38.21 -11.28
N LEU A 565 -4.37 -37.30 -12.22
CA LEU A 565 -3.86 -37.63 -13.55
C LEU A 565 -2.41 -38.18 -13.54
N LEU A 566 -1.67 -37.97 -12.45
CA LEU A 566 -0.36 -38.57 -12.19
C LEU A 566 -0.49 -39.82 -11.29
N ASP A 567 -1.58 -40.57 -11.43
CA ASP A 567 -1.98 -41.76 -10.66
C ASP A 567 -1.76 -41.67 -9.14
N VAL A 568 -1.94 -40.50 -8.54
CA VAL A 568 -2.07 -40.39 -7.08
C VAL A 568 -3.47 -40.86 -6.69
N GLU A 569 -3.59 -41.80 -5.76
CA GLU A 569 -4.89 -42.30 -5.30
C GLU A 569 -5.66 -41.22 -4.53
N LYS A 570 -7.00 -41.21 -4.62
CA LYS A 570 -7.86 -40.18 -4.01
C LYS A 570 -7.70 -40.03 -2.49
N ASP A 571 -7.30 -41.13 -1.83
CA ASP A 571 -7.11 -41.22 -0.38
C ASP A 571 -5.64 -41.04 0.04
N ASP A 572 -4.75 -40.73 -0.91
CA ASP A 572 -3.34 -40.44 -0.65
C ASP A 572 -3.20 -39.20 0.28
N PRO A 573 -2.31 -39.24 1.30
CA PRO A 573 -2.12 -38.13 2.22
C PRO A 573 -1.86 -36.77 1.56
N LEU A 574 -1.25 -36.76 0.37
CA LEU A 574 -0.98 -35.54 -0.40
C LEU A 574 -2.27 -34.82 -0.78
N ILE A 575 -3.34 -35.53 -1.16
CA ILE A 575 -4.55 -34.93 -1.75
C ILE A 575 -5.85 -35.23 -1.01
N ALA A 576 -5.85 -36.12 -0.02
CA ALA A 576 -7.05 -36.54 0.71
C ALA A 576 -7.81 -35.34 1.34
N GLN A 577 -7.08 -34.40 1.94
CA GLN A 577 -7.69 -33.20 2.54
C GLN A 577 -8.23 -32.22 1.49
N ALA A 578 -7.53 -32.04 0.37
CA ALA A 578 -8.05 -31.30 -0.76
C ALA A 578 -9.33 -31.95 -1.32
N GLY A 579 -9.39 -33.28 -1.41
CA GLY A 579 -10.61 -34.00 -1.78
C GLY A 579 -11.77 -33.74 -0.82
N HIS A 580 -11.51 -33.69 0.49
CA HIS A 580 -12.54 -33.31 1.47
C HIS A 580 -13.01 -31.87 1.27
N PHE A 581 -12.08 -30.93 1.12
CA PHE A 581 -12.39 -29.53 0.84
C PHE A 581 -13.26 -29.38 -0.42
N LEU A 582 -12.90 -30.05 -1.53
CA LEU A 582 -13.63 -29.99 -2.79
C LEU A 582 -15.06 -30.56 -2.68
N ARG A 583 -15.29 -31.59 -1.86
CA ARG A 583 -16.64 -32.12 -1.58
C ARG A 583 -17.50 -31.17 -0.76
N THR A 584 -16.90 -30.30 0.04
CA THR A 584 -17.62 -29.29 0.84
C THR A 584 -17.88 -27.99 0.08
N GLU A 585 -17.17 -27.76 -1.03
CA GLU A 585 -17.25 -26.55 -1.84
C GLU A 585 -18.06 -26.79 -3.12
N ASP A 586 -18.53 -25.70 -3.74
CA ASP A 586 -19.20 -25.78 -5.04
C ASP A 586 -18.20 -25.56 -6.19
N VAL A 587 -17.68 -26.65 -6.76
CA VAL A 587 -16.79 -26.61 -7.93
C VAL A 587 -17.43 -25.92 -9.14
N THR A 588 -18.78 -25.86 -9.23
CA THR A 588 -19.44 -25.10 -10.31
C THR A 588 -19.20 -23.59 -10.22
N ALA A 589 -18.76 -23.10 -9.05
CA ALA A 589 -18.40 -21.72 -8.79
C ALA A 589 -16.90 -21.42 -8.99
N ILE A 590 -16.10 -22.35 -9.52
CA ILE A 590 -14.67 -22.11 -9.81
C ILE A 590 -14.49 -20.89 -10.74
N PRO A 591 -13.43 -20.06 -10.59
CA PRO A 591 -13.13 -18.95 -11.49
C PRO A 591 -13.08 -19.34 -12.98
N SER A 592 -13.24 -18.36 -13.87
CA SER A 592 -13.42 -18.58 -15.32
C SER A 592 -12.31 -19.38 -15.99
N TRP A 593 -11.05 -19.19 -15.58
CA TRP A 593 -9.93 -19.99 -16.09
C TRP A 593 -9.96 -21.44 -15.59
N GLY A 594 -10.42 -21.68 -14.36
CA GLY A 594 -10.66 -23.03 -13.84
C GLY A 594 -11.75 -23.74 -14.64
N LYS A 595 -12.86 -23.06 -14.91
CA LYS A 595 -13.92 -23.62 -15.79
C LYS A 595 -13.37 -23.99 -17.16
N PHE A 596 -12.45 -23.19 -17.70
CA PHE A 596 -11.88 -23.40 -19.02
C PHE A 596 -11.02 -24.66 -19.08
N TRP A 597 -10.09 -24.82 -18.13
CA TRP A 597 -9.26 -26.02 -18.02
C TRP A 597 -10.07 -27.28 -17.70
N LEU A 598 -11.03 -27.19 -16.78
CA LEU A 598 -11.91 -28.32 -16.48
C LEU A 598 -12.81 -28.68 -17.67
N ALA A 599 -13.20 -27.71 -18.51
CA ALA A 599 -13.99 -28.00 -19.70
C ALA A 599 -13.21 -28.78 -20.75
N ILE A 600 -11.94 -28.42 -20.97
CA ILE A 600 -11.00 -29.18 -21.83
C ILE A 600 -10.83 -30.61 -21.32
N LEU A 601 -10.73 -30.80 -20.00
CA LEU A 601 -10.61 -32.13 -19.38
C LEU A 601 -11.92 -32.91 -19.28
N ASN A 602 -13.03 -32.39 -19.82
CA ASN A 602 -14.33 -33.02 -19.73
C ASN A 602 -14.86 -33.17 -18.28
N LEU A 603 -14.38 -32.31 -17.37
CA LEU A 603 -14.78 -32.18 -15.97
C LEU A 603 -15.71 -30.98 -15.73
N TYR A 604 -16.10 -30.27 -16.79
CA TYR A 604 -17.04 -29.14 -16.74
C TYR A 604 -17.69 -28.96 -18.13
N ASP A 605 -19.00 -28.70 -18.23
CA ASP A 605 -19.63 -28.48 -19.55
C ASP A 605 -19.32 -27.05 -20.07
N TRP A 606 -18.86 -26.92 -21.33
CA TRP A 606 -18.66 -25.64 -22.03
C TRP A 606 -19.87 -24.69 -21.95
N LYS A 607 -21.09 -25.23 -21.84
CA LYS A 607 -22.33 -24.46 -21.60
C LYS A 607 -22.32 -23.67 -20.30
N GLY A 608 -21.44 -23.97 -19.35
CA GLY A 608 -21.27 -23.21 -18.11
C GLY A 608 -20.19 -22.14 -18.15
N LEU A 609 -19.63 -21.83 -19.33
CA LEU A 609 -18.70 -20.71 -19.53
C LEU A 609 -19.35 -19.51 -20.21
N ASN A 610 -18.83 -18.32 -19.89
CA ASN A 610 -19.07 -17.14 -20.71
C ASN A 610 -18.26 -17.26 -22.02
N ALA A 611 -18.83 -16.77 -23.11
CA ALA A 611 -18.25 -16.98 -24.44
C ALA A 611 -16.92 -16.23 -24.61
N VAL A 612 -15.92 -16.91 -25.17
CA VAL A 612 -14.66 -16.32 -25.60
C VAL A 612 -14.71 -16.24 -27.13
N LEU A 613 -14.92 -15.04 -27.67
CA LEU A 613 -15.35 -14.83 -29.05
C LEU A 613 -14.15 -14.51 -29.97
N PRO A 614 -13.81 -15.37 -30.95
CA PRO A 614 -12.78 -15.04 -31.94
C PRO A 614 -13.17 -13.84 -32.82
N GLU A 615 -14.47 -13.58 -32.99
CA GLU A 615 -14.96 -12.48 -33.82
C GLU A 615 -14.73 -11.08 -33.20
N LEU A 616 -14.26 -10.98 -31.95
CA LEU A 616 -13.82 -9.69 -31.40
C LEU A 616 -12.57 -9.14 -32.10
N TRP A 617 -11.76 -10.01 -32.71
CA TRP A 617 -10.52 -9.67 -33.39
C TRP A 617 -10.69 -9.06 -34.78
N ILE A 618 -11.92 -9.09 -35.32
CA ILE A 618 -12.25 -8.42 -36.59
C ILE A 618 -12.93 -7.06 -36.39
N LEU A 619 -13.18 -6.65 -35.14
CA LEU A 619 -13.74 -5.33 -34.86
C LEU A 619 -12.75 -4.23 -35.26
N PRO A 620 -13.21 -3.04 -35.66
CA PRO A 620 -12.32 -1.90 -35.88
C PRO A 620 -11.49 -1.57 -34.62
N HIS A 621 -10.18 -1.36 -34.76
CA HIS A 621 -9.26 -1.13 -33.63
C HIS A 621 -9.66 0.04 -32.71
N ARG A 622 -10.36 1.04 -33.27
CA ARG A 622 -10.86 2.21 -32.51
C ARG A 622 -11.93 1.84 -31.47
N ILE A 623 -12.54 0.66 -31.55
CA ILE A 623 -13.51 0.18 -30.58
C ILE A 623 -12.76 -0.28 -29.32
N PRO A 624 -13.07 0.26 -28.12
CA PRO A 624 -12.37 -0.10 -26.88
C PRO A 624 -12.39 -1.60 -26.54
N LEU A 625 -13.38 -2.34 -27.05
CA LEU A 625 -13.52 -3.79 -26.87
C LEU A 625 -12.53 -4.60 -27.73
N HIS A 626 -11.96 -4.03 -28.79
CA HIS A 626 -11.03 -4.75 -29.65
C HIS A 626 -9.80 -5.24 -28.85
N PRO A 627 -9.42 -6.53 -28.95
CA PRO A 627 -8.37 -7.12 -28.10
C PRO A 627 -6.99 -6.46 -28.19
N SER A 628 -6.67 -5.76 -29.28
CA SER A 628 -5.41 -4.99 -29.38
C SER A 628 -5.26 -3.91 -28.30
N ASN A 629 -6.39 -3.42 -27.76
CA ASN A 629 -6.42 -2.39 -26.72
C ASN A 629 -6.27 -2.98 -25.30
N TRP A 630 -6.21 -4.30 -25.18
CA TRP A 630 -6.00 -4.95 -23.88
C TRP A 630 -4.52 -5.10 -23.58
N TYR A 631 -4.21 -5.19 -22.29
CA TYR A 631 -2.87 -5.50 -21.82
C TYR A 631 -2.30 -6.76 -22.50
N CYS A 632 -1.01 -6.78 -22.83
CA CYS A 632 -0.38 -7.80 -23.66
C CYS A 632 -0.60 -9.23 -23.15
N HIS A 633 -0.34 -9.49 -21.86
CA HIS A 633 -0.62 -10.81 -21.28
C HIS A 633 -2.09 -11.20 -21.44
N THR A 634 -3.03 -10.28 -21.19
CA THR A 634 -4.47 -10.56 -21.31
C THR A 634 -4.86 -10.86 -22.75
N ARG A 635 -4.45 -10.03 -23.72
CA ARG A 635 -4.85 -10.26 -25.12
C ARG A 635 -4.30 -11.57 -25.68
N LEU A 636 -3.05 -11.93 -25.37
CA LEU A 636 -2.43 -13.15 -25.90
C LEU A 636 -3.07 -14.41 -25.31
N ILE A 637 -3.36 -14.41 -24.01
CA ILE A 637 -4.09 -15.52 -23.38
C ILE A 637 -5.47 -15.67 -24.00
N TYR A 638 -6.22 -14.57 -24.13
CA TYR A 638 -7.57 -14.63 -24.71
C TYR A 638 -7.57 -14.88 -26.22
N MET A 639 -6.47 -14.60 -26.94
CA MET A 639 -6.28 -14.99 -28.35
C MET A 639 -6.35 -16.51 -28.49
N ALA A 640 -5.47 -17.21 -27.76
CA ALA A 640 -5.41 -18.66 -27.77
C ALA A 640 -6.69 -19.30 -27.20
N MET A 641 -7.22 -18.76 -26.08
CA MET A 641 -8.50 -19.23 -25.53
C MET A 641 -9.65 -19.08 -26.53
N SER A 642 -9.66 -18.07 -27.40
CA SER A 642 -10.70 -17.90 -28.43
C SER A 642 -10.64 -19.01 -29.48
N VAL A 643 -9.44 -19.43 -29.89
CA VAL A 643 -9.23 -20.55 -30.81
C VAL A 643 -9.69 -21.85 -30.16
N VAL A 644 -9.20 -22.15 -28.95
CA VAL A 644 -9.57 -23.37 -28.21
C VAL A 644 -11.08 -23.41 -27.93
N TYR A 645 -11.68 -22.31 -27.45
CA TYR A 645 -13.12 -22.21 -27.18
C TYR A 645 -13.98 -22.48 -28.43
N SER A 646 -13.49 -22.11 -29.62
CA SER A 646 -14.24 -22.31 -30.88
C SER A 646 -14.46 -23.78 -31.23
N SER A 647 -13.52 -24.65 -30.82
CA SER A 647 -13.62 -26.11 -30.99
C SER A 647 -14.52 -26.77 -29.94
N GLN A 648 -14.63 -26.15 -28.75
CA GLN A 648 -15.25 -26.76 -27.57
C GLN A 648 -14.72 -28.18 -27.29
N PHE A 649 -13.43 -28.41 -27.56
CA PHE A 649 -12.78 -29.69 -27.37
C PHE A 649 -12.92 -30.19 -25.92
N GLN A 650 -13.09 -31.50 -25.78
CA GLN A 650 -13.06 -32.21 -24.51
C GLN A 650 -12.31 -33.52 -24.68
N VAL A 651 -11.44 -33.88 -23.74
CA VAL A 651 -10.78 -35.19 -23.73
C VAL A 651 -11.81 -36.34 -23.60
N PRO A 652 -11.50 -37.55 -24.11
CA PRO A 652 -12.34 -38.72 -23.88
C PRO A 652 -12.55 -39.00 -22.38
N VAL A 653 -13.73 -39.52 -22.03
CA VAL A 653 -14.03 -39.95 -20.65
C VAL A 653 -13.30 -41.27 -20.38
N THR A 654 -12.08 -41.17 -19.85
CA THR A 654 -11.32 -42.30 -19.32
C THR A 654 -11.76 -42.62 -17.89
N ARG A 655 -11.30 -43.75 -17.32
CA ARG A 655 -11.60 -44.14 -15.95
C ARG A 655 -11.28 -43.03 -14.93
N VAL A 656 -10.11 -42.40 -15.03
CA VAL A 656 -9.72 -41.32 -14.11
C VAL A 656 -10.60 -40.07 -14.28
N ILE A 657 -11.08 -39.77 -15.49
CA ILE A 657 -12.00 -38.65 -15.72
C ILE A 657 -13.38 -38.95 -15.12
N GLU A 658 -13.86 -40.19 -15.24
CA GLU A 658 -15.11 -40.62 -14.60
C GLU A 658 -15.00 -40.55 -13.06
N GLU A 659 -13.93 -41.09 -12.48
CA GLU A 659 -13.65 -41.00 -11.04
C GLU A 659 -13.58 -39.52 -10.57
N LEU A 660 -12.88 -38.66 -11.31
CA LEU A 660 -12.79 -37.23 -10.99
C LEU A 660 -14.15 -36.51 -11.05
N ARG A 661 -15.07 -36.91 -11.93
CA ARG A 661 -16.43 -36.34 -11.97
C ARG A 661 -17.19 -36.65 -10.67
N ASP A 662 -17.06 -37.87 -10.17
CA ASP A 662 -17.70 -38.28 -8.91
C ASP A 662 -17.01 -37.65 -7.69
N GLU A 663 -15.69 -37.41 -7.76
CA GLU A 663 -14.92 -36.80 -6.68
C GLU A 663 -15.17 -35.28 -6.55
N LEU A 664 -15.36 -34.57 -7.67
CA LEU A 664 -15.49 -33.12 -7.72
C LEU A 664 -16.92 -32.61 -7.51
N TYR A 665 -17.93 -33.45 -7.74
CA TYR A 665 -19.32 -33.03 -7.71
C TYR A 665 -20.17 -33.95 -6.83
N PRO A 666 -20.98 -33.41 -5.91
CA PRO A 666 -21.84 -34.24 -5.05
C PRO A 666 -23.02 -34.86 -5.82
N ASP A 667 -23.49 -34.19 -6.87
CA ASP A 667 -24.54 -34.69 -7.76
C ASP A 667 -23.92 -35.42 -8.96
N LYS A 668 -24.66 -36.37 -9.54
CA LYS A 668 -24.24 -37.02 -10.81
C LYS A 668 -23.92 -35.96 -11.85
N PHE A 669 -22.74 -36.06 -12.48
CA PHE A 669 -22.23 -35.06 -13.42
C PHE A 669 -23.24 -34.61 -14.47
N ASP A 670 -23.97 -35.54 -15.09
CA ASP A 670 -24.95 -35.27 -16.15
C ASP A 670 -26.20 -34.51 -15.66
N SER A 671 -26.46 -34.51 -14.35
CA SER A 671 -27.58 -33.79 -13.74
C SER A 671 -27.26 -32.33 -13.41
N ILE A 672 -25.98 -31.93 -13.46
CA ILE A 672 -25.51 -30.60 -13.09
C ILE A 672 -25.95 -29.57 -14.13
N LYS A 673 -26.59 -28.49 -13.66
CA LYS A 673 -27.03 -27.38 -14.51
C LYS A 673 -25.88 -26.39 -14.78
N PHE A 674 -24.84 -26.81 -15.51
CA PHE A 674 -23.68 -25.95 -15.81
C PHE A 674 -24.06 -24.60 -16.43
N ARG A 675 -25.12 -24.55 -17.25
CA ARG A 675 -25.60 -23.31 -17.88
C ARG A 675 -25.96 -22.20 -16.86
N SER A 676 -26.45 -22.55 -15.67
CA SER A 676 -26.71 -21.56 -14.61
C SER A 676 -25.45 -21.04 -13.93
N SER A 677 -24.34 -21.77 -14.03
CA SER A 677 -23.08 -21.43 -13.35
C SER A 677 -22.19 -20.47 -14.12
N LYS A 678 -22.58 -19.99 -15.32
CA LYS A 678 -21.76 -19.05 -16.15
C LYS A 678 -21.17 -17.86 -15.39
N ASN A 679 -22.01 -17.20 -14.58
CA ASN A 679 -21.61 -16.03 -13.80
C ASN A 679 -21.39 -16.35 -12.32
N ARG A 680 -21.50 -17.63 -11.93
CA ARG A 680 -21.24 -18.07 -10.57
C ARG A 680 -19.74 -18.16 -10.35
N ILE A 681 -19.23 -17.40 -9.40
CA ILE A 681 -17.82 -17.41 -8.99
C ILE A 681 -17.83 -17.42 -7.47
N ARG A 682 -17.01 -18.27 -6.83
CA ARG A 682 -16.85 -18.35 -5.38
C ARG A 682 -16.48 -16.97 -4.83
N SER A 683 -17.28 -16.45 -3.89
CA SER A 683 -17.23 -15.05 -3.45
C SER A 683 -15.87 -14.63 -2.91
N GLU A 684 -15.20 -15.56 -2.22
CA GLU A 684 -13.92 -15.40 -1.54
C GLU A 684 -12.78 -15.16 -2.55
N GLU A 685 -12.95 -15.63 -3.79
CA GLU A 685 -11.96 -15.55 -4.87
C GLU A 685 -12.22 -14.43 -5.87
N VAL A 686 -13.31 -13.66 -5.68
CA VAL A 686 -13.64 -12.52 -6.55
C VAL A 686 -12.82 -11.30 -6.15
N PHE A 687 -11.61 -11.18 -6.71
CA PHE A 687 -10.79 -9.97 -6.53
C PHE A 687 -11.36 -8.75 -7.28
N SER A 688 -11.87 -8.97 -8.50
CA SER A 688 -12.48 -7.93 -9.33
C SER A 688 -13.86 -8.40 -9.80
N PRO A 689 -14.96 -7.95 -9.15
CA PRO A 689 -16.29 -8.43 -9.48
C PRO A 689 -16.72 -7.97 -10.89
N PRO A 690 -17.40 -8.83 -11.67
CA PRO A 690 -17.90 -8.45 -12.99
C PRO A 690 -18.84 -7.24 -12.90
N THR A 691 -18.45 -6.14 -13.55
CA THR A 691 -19.24 -4.91 -13.61
C THR A 691 -20.57 -5.13 -14.34
N ALA A 692 -21.55 -4.26 -14.12
CA ALA A 692 -22.82 -4.30 -14.86
C ALA A 692 -22.60 -4.27 -16.38
N ARG A 693 -21.65 -3.46 -16.85
CA ARG A 693 -21.27 -3.37 -18.28
C ARG A 693 -20.72 -4.71 -18.80
N LEU A 694 -19.81 -5.33 -18.06
CA LEU A 694 -19.26 -6.64 -18.44
C LEU A 694 -20.32 -7.73 -18.45
N ARG A 695 -21.27 -7.72 -17.49
CA ARG A 695 -22.41 -8.65 -17.49
C ARG A 695 -23.32 -8.47 -18.70
N ILE A 696 -23.52 -7.24 -19.16
CA ILE A 696 -24.23 -6.95 -20.42
C ILE A 696 -23.43 -7.51 -21.61
N CYS A 697 -22.12 -7.29 -21.68
CA CYS A 697 -21.27 -7.87 -22.73
C CYS A 697 -21.36 -9.40 -22.75
N TYR A 698 -21.35 -10.05 -21.58
CA TYR A 698 -21.58 -11.50 -21.50
C TYR A 698 -22.97 -11.90 -21.98
N ALA A 699 -24.02 -11.13 -21.67
CA ALA A 699 -25.36 -11.39 -22.17
C ALA A 699 -25.45 -11.28 -23.69
N LEU A 700 -24.88 -10.23 -24.27
CA LEU A 700 -24.80 -10.05 -25.72
C LEU A 700 -23.98 -11.18 -26.37
N GLY A 701 -22.85 -11.56 -25.77
CA GLY A 701 -22.05 -12.69 -26.25
C GLY A 701 -22.81 -14.02 -26.22
N ARG A 702 -23.65 -14.26 -25.20
CA ARG A 702 -24.54 -15.44 -25.17
C ARG A 702 -25.57 -15.42 -26.28
N VAL A 703 -26.17 -14.27 -26.54
CA VAL A 703 -27.17 -14.08 -27.59
C VAL A 703 -26.49 -14.30 -28.96
N TYR A 704 -25.35 -13.67 -29.20
CA TYR A 704 -24.54 -13.86 -30.42
C TYR A 704 -24.17 -15.32 -30.67
N GLN A 705 -23.79 -16.07 -29.63
CA GLN A 705 -23.46 -17.49 -29.77
C GLN A 705 -24.61 -18.33 -30.36
N LEU A 706 -25.87 -17.94 -30.18
CA LEU A 706 -27.02 -18.69 -30.71
C LEU A 706 -27.16 -18.58 -32.23
N PHE A 707 -26.65 -17.50 -32.84
CA PHE A 707 -26.85 -17.20 -34.27
C PHE A 707 -25.57 -16.82 -35.02
N HIS A 708 -24.40 -17.05 -34.41
CA HIS A 708 -23.12 -16.75 -35.05
C HIS A 708 -22.98 -17.46 -36.40
N SER A 709 -22.27 -16.82 -37.34
CA SER A 709 -21.96 -17.43 -38.63
C SER A 709 -20.76 -18.37 -38.48
N LYS A 710 -20.97 -19.67 -38.77
CA LYS A 710 -19.89 -20.68 -38.77
C LYS A 710 -18.78 -20.33 -39.75
N ARG A 711 -19.12 -19.81 -40.94
CA ARG A 711 -18.14 -19.39 -41.95
C ARG A 711 -17.27 -18.23 -41.45
N LEU A 712 -17.89 -17.24 -40.79
CA LEU A 712 -17.16 -16.10 -40.23
C LEU A 712 -16.27 -16.56 -39.08
N ARG A 713 -16.79 -17.40 -38.18
CA ARG A 713 -16.01 -17.98 -37.08
C ARG A 713 -14.80 -18.73 -37.59
N ASN A 714 -14.96 -19.62 -38.56
CA ASN A 714 -13.85 -20.39 -39.12
C ASN A 714 -12.79 -19.46 -39.73
N LYS A 715 -13.20 -18.41 -40.46
CA LYS A 715 -12.26 -17.39 -40.95
C LYS A 715 -11.50 -16.70 -39.81
N CYS A 716 -12.20 -16.22 -38.78
CA CYS A 716 -11.56 -15.58 -37.63
C CYS A 716 -10.60 -16.53 -36.90
N VAL A 717 -10.98 -17.80 -36.75
CA VAL A 717 -10.13 -18.82 -36.11
C VAL A 717 -8.87 -19.06 -36.94
N SER A 718 -8.96 -19.24 -38.26
CA SER A 718 -7.79 -19.41 -39.12
C SER A 718 -6.85 -18.20 -39.05
N GLU A 719 -7.38 -16.97 -39.06
CA GLU A 719 -6.56 -15.76 -38.88
C GLU A 719 -5.90 -15.69 -37.49
N LEU A 720 -6.57 -16.16 -36.44
CA LEU A 720 -6.00 -16.21 -35.09
C LEU A 720 -4.94 -17.29 -34.94
N VAL A 721 -5.08 -18.44 -35.61
CA VAL A 721 -4.06 -19.50 -35.63
C VAL A 721 -2.77 -18.98 -36.27
N GLU A 722 -2.85 -18.26 -37.39
CA GLU A 722 -1.66 -17.61 -37.99
C GLU A 722 -1.03 -16.57 -37.05
N ARG A 723 -1.84 -15.83 -36.30
CA ARG A 723 -1.34 -14.89 -35.28
C ARG A 723 -0.67 -15.60 -34.09
N VAL A 724 -1.19 -16.75 -33.68
CA VAL A 724 -0.56 -17.62 -32.66
C VAL A 724 0.80 -18.10 -33.17
N ARG A 725 0.89 -18.58 -34.42
CA ARG A 725 2.18 -18.99 -35.02
C ARG A 725 3.16 -17.83 -35.09
N TRP A 726 2.71 -16.64 -35.50
CA TRP A 726 3.57 -15.45 -35.50
C TRP A 726 4.06 -15.08 -34.09
N GLU A 727 3.19 -15.19 -33.08
CA GLU A 727 3.56 -14.94 -31.67
C GLU A 727 4.62 -15.91 -31.17
N MET A 728 4.46 -17.21 -31.47
CA MET A 728 5.45 -18.22 -31.14
C MET A 728 6.78 -17.94 -31.83
N ASN A 729 6.78 -17.71 -33.15
CA ASN A 729 8.00 -17.45 -33.90
C ASN A 729 8.76 -16.20 -33.42
N SER A 730 8.03 -15.14 -33.03
CA SER A 730 8.62 -13.90 -32.49
C SER A 730 9.04 -13.97 -31.01
N SER A 731 8.95 -15.14 -30.38
CA SER A 731 9.33 -15.37 -28.97
C SER A 731 10.09 -16.69 -28.79
N ASP A 732 10.76 -17.18 -29.83
CA ASP A 732 11.49 -18.47 -29.83
C ASP A 732 10.63 -19.62 -29.27
N HIS A 733 9.34 -19.60 -29.62
CA HIS A 733 8.30 -20.56 -29.23
C HIS A 733 8.05 -20.67 -27.72
N THR A 734 8.48 -19.68 -26.93
CA THR A 734 8.26 -19.64 -25.48
C THR A 734 7.00 -18.85 -25.08
N SER A 735 6.51 -17.98 -25.97
CA SER A 735 5.44 -17.01 -25.73
C SER A 735 5.77 -16.01 -24.61
N ILE A 736 4.90 -15.01 -24.39
CA ILE A 736 5.13 -14.01 -23.34
C ILE A 736 5.18 -14.60 -21.91
N SER A 737 4.53 -15.75 -21.68
CA SER A 737 4.42 -16.42 -20.38
C SER A 737 4.04 -17.89 -20.57
N PRO A 738 4.26 -18.76 -19.57
CA PRO A 738 3.85 -20.17 -19.65
C PRO A 738 2.33 -20.34 -19.87
N VAL A 739 1.49 -19.48 -19.28
CA VAL A 739 0.02 -19.57 -19.45
C VAL A 739 -0.37 -19.40 -20.91
N SER A 740 0.14 -18.37 -21.57
CA SER A 740 -0.07 -18.17 -23.01
C SER A 740 0.58 -19.29 -23.83
N GLY A 741 1.78 -19.75 -23.45
CA GLY A 741 2.49 -20.83 -24.13
C GLY A 741 1.67 -22.13 -24.15
N PHE A 742 1.15 -22.57 -23.00
CA PHE A 742 0.30 -23.77 -22.91
C PHE A 742 -0.94 -23.66 -23.78
N LEU A 743 -1.60 -22.49 -23.76
CA LEU A 743 -2.81 -22.26 -24.55
C LEU A 743 -2.50 -22.14 -26.05
N ASN A 744 -1.36 -21.57 -26.43
CA ASN A 744 -0.91 -21.49 -27.82
C ASN A 744 -0.59 -22.90 -28.36
N ILE A 745 0.10 -23.73 -27.57
CA ILE A 745 0.34 -25.15 -27.88
C ILE A 745 -1.00 -25.86 -28.12
N LEU A 746 -1.96 -25.74 -27.19
CA LEU A 746 -3.30 -26.31 -27.38
C LEU A 746 -4.00 -25.77 -28.62
N ALA A 747 -3.91 -24.47 -28.88
CA ALA A 747 -4.55 -23.85 -30.04
C ALA A 747 -4.03 -24.42 -31.36
N LEU A 748 -2.71 -24.65 -31.47
CA LEU A 748 -2.07 -25.25 -32.66
C LEU A 748 -2.35 -26.76 -32.74
N TRP A 749 -2.17 -27.49 -31.64
CA TRP A 749 -2.40 -28.94 -31.59
C TRP A 749 -3.83 -29.33 -31.97
N LEU A 750 -4.83 -28.50 -31.59
CA LEU A 750 -6.22 -28.72 -31.99
C LEU A 750 -6.48 -28.51 -33.50
N GLN A 751 -5.58 -27.81 -34.20
CA GLN A 751 -5.65 -27.73 -35.67
C GLN A 751 -4.93 -28.91 -36.31
N ASP A 752 -3.72 -29.20 -35.83
CA ASP A 752 -2.86 -30.26 -36.33
C ASP A 752 -1.93 -30.76 -35.20
N PRO A 753 -2.10 -31.99 -34.70
CA PRO A 753 -1.22 -32.58 -33.69
C PRO A 753 0.26 -32.66 -34.10
N ASP A 754 0.53 -32.70 -35.41
CA ASP A 754 1.87 -32.77 -35.99
C ASP A 754 2.41 -31.38 -36.39
N ASP A 755 1.74 -30.28 -35.98
CA ASP A 755 2.18 -28.91 -36.28
C ASP A 755 3.61 -28.65 -35.77
N ILE A 756 4.48 -28.21 -36.68
CA ILE A 756 5.91 -28.02 -36.42
C ILE A 756 6.15 -26.96 -35.33
N ASP A 757 5.37 -25.88 -35.31
CA ASP A 757 5.51 -24.83 -34.29
C ASP A 757 5.02 -25.33 -32.92
N CYS A 758 3.97 -26.15 -32.91
CA CYS A 758 3.54 -26.84 -31.70
C CYS A 758 4.64 -27.74 -31.12
N GLN A 759 5.28 -28.57 -31.94
CA GLN A 759 6.36 -29.47 -31.50
C GLN A 759 7.57 -28.68 -30.98
N LYS A 760 7.95 -27.57 -31.63
CA LYS A 760 9.00 -26.68 -31.13
C LYS A 760 8.63 -26.06 -29.78
N ALA A 761 7.41 -25.57 -29.63
CA ALA A 761 6.94 -24.96 -28.38
C ALA A 761 6.93 -25.97 -27.21
N LEU A 762 6.61 -27.24 -27.47
CA LEU A 762 6.71 -28.31 -26.48
C LEU A 762 8.14 -28.54 -25.99
N VAL A 763 9.14 -28.42 -26.85
CA VAL A 763 10.55 -28.49 -26.45
C VAL A 763 10.96 -27.23 -25.68
N ARG A 764 10.51 -26.05 -26.13
CA ARG A 764 10.88 -24.75 -25.56
C ARG A 764 10.22 -24.43 -24.23
N ILE A 765 9.18 -25.18 -23.83
CA ILE A 765 8.54 -25.09 -22.52
C ILE A 765 9.54 -25.27 -21.36
N GLU A 766 10.63 -26.02 -21.59
CA GLU A 766 11.71 -26.24 -20.64
C GLU A 766 12.34 -24.93 -20.16
N GLY A 767 12.32 -23.88 -20.99
CA GLY A 767 12.78 -22.54 -20.58
C GLY A 767 12.00 -21.94 -19.40
N TRP A 768 10.75 -22.37 -19.19
CA TRP A 768 9.93 -21.95 -18.05
C TRP A 768 10.11 -22.84 -16.82
N ILE A 769 10.82 -23.95 -16.93
CA ILE A 769 10.93 -24.93 -15.85
C ILE A 769 12.13 -24.60 -14.95
N TRP A 770 11.85 -24.51 -13.65
CA TRP A 770 12.86 -24.51 -12.60
C TRP A 770 12.79 -25.85 -11.89
N GLU A 771 13.89 -26.62 -11.87
CA GLU A 771 13.91 -28.00 -11.33
C GLU A 771 15.10 -28.25 -10.39
N ASP A 772 14.83 -28.85 -9.23
CA ASP A 772 15.83 -29.33 -8.28
C ASP A 772 15.23 -30.42 -7.38
N GLU A 773 16.09 -31.18 -6.71
CA GLU A 773 15.64 -32.26 -5.84
C GLU A 773 15.05 -31.76 -4.52
N ARG A 774 15.18 -30.48 -4.13
CA ARG A 774 14.69 -29.95 -2.85
C ARG A 774 13.22 -29.58 -2.92
N ASP A 775 12.84 -28.79 -3.91
CA ASP A 775 11.51 -28.19 -4.02
C ASP A 775 10.70 -28.71 -5.24
N GLY A 776 11.26 -29.60 -6.06
CA GLY A 776 10.55 -30.33 -7.12
C GLY A 776 10.69 -29.77 -8.54
N THR A 777 9.66 -29.92 -9.38
CA THR A 777 9.57 -29.28 -10.71
C THR A 777 8.58 -28.12 -10.61
N ARG A 778 9.02 -26.88 -10.87
CA ARG A 778 8.18 -25.69 -10.86
C ARG A 778 8.12 -25.07 -12.25
N ILE A 779 6.93 -24.67 -12.65
CA ILE A 779 6.77 -23.80 -13.82
C ILE A 779 6.79 -22.35 -13.33
N THR A 780 7.83 -21.61 -13.70
CA THR A 780 8.01 -20.21 -13.32
C THR A 780 7.06 -19.31 -14.10
N GLY A 781 6.50 -18.29 -13.44
CA GLY A 781 5.60 -17.34 -14.11
C GLY A 781 6.31 -16.40 -15.10
N ALA A 782 7.61 -16.22 -14.91
CA ALA A 782 8.52 -15.45 -15.75
C ALA A 782 9.97 -15.93 -15.51
N ARG A 783 10.90 -15.50 -16.36
CA ARG A 783 12.35 -15.63 -16.17
C ARG A 783 12.92 -14.23 -16.00
N SER A 784 13.93 -14.02 -15.15
CA SER A 784 14.33 -12.68 -14.68
C SER A 784 15.78 -12.32 -14.96
N ALA A 785 16.48 -13.10 -15.80
CA ALA A 785 17.92 -12.96 -16.02
C ALA A 785 18.38 -11.52 -16.33
N SER A 786 17.73 -10.80 -17.25
CA SER A 786 18.13 -9.42 -17.58
C SER A 786 17.84 -8.45 -16.44
N TRP A 787 16.70 -8.64 -15.76
CA TRP A 787 16.27 -7.78 -14.65
C TRP A 787 17.17 -7.92 -13.43
N ASP A 788 17.39 -9.15 -12.97
CA ASP A 788 18.21 -9.45 -11.82
C ASP A 788 19.68 -9.07 -12.06
N THR A 789 20.19 -9.32 -13.27
CA THR A 789 21.54 -8.90 -13.66
C THR A 789 21.67 -7.38 -13.67
N GLY A 790 20.68 -6.65 -14.19
CA GLY A 790 20.67 -5.18 -14.17
C GLY A 790 20.81 -4.61 -12.76
N PHE A 791 20.06 -5.16 -11.78
CA PHE A 791 20.17 -4.73 -10.39
C PHE A 791 21.44 -5.20 -9.69
N ALA A 792 21.86 -6.45 -9.88
CA ALA A 792 23.08 -6.98 -9.29
C ALA A 792 24.31 -6.16 -9.72
N LEU A 793 24.34 -5.77 -10.99
CA LEU A 793 25.39 -4.94 -11.56
C LEU A 793 25.41 -3.55 -10.91
N GLN A 794 24.26 -2.88 -10.78
CA GLN A 794 24.16 -1.60 -10.05
C GLN A 794 24.58 -1.71 -8.58
N ALA A 795 24.20 -2.79 -7.90
CA ALA A 795 24.58 -3.02 -6.50
C ALA A 795 26.11 -3.18 -6.34
N LEU A 796 26.72 -4.06 -7.14
CA LEU A 796 28.16 -4.35 -7.09
C LEU A 796 29.03 -3.18 -7.59
N ALA A 797 28.49 -2.32 -8.47
CA ALA A 797 29.17 -1.10 -8.92
C ALA A 797 29.48 -0.12 -7.76
N ASN A 798 28.75 -0.21 -6.65
CA ASN A 798 29.01 0.58 -5.45
C ASN A 798 30.17 0.03 -4.59
N THR A 799 30.70 -1.16 -4.91
CA THR A 799 31.78 -1.82 -4.15
C THR A 799 32.92 -2.33 -5.07
N PRO A 800 33.48 -1.49 -5.97
CA PRO A 800 34.36 -1.95 -7.05
C PRO A 800 35.74 -2.45 -6.59
N LYS A 801 36.12 -2.17 -5.32
CA LYS A 801 37.41 -2.58 -4.74
C LYS A 801 37.37 -3.96 -4.07
N ALA A 802 36.19 -4.56 -3.89
CA ALA A 802 36.07 -5.89 -3.31
C ALA A 802 36.59 -6.95 -4.30
N GLY A 803 37.22 -8.00 -3.77
CA GLY A 803 37.77 -9.09 -4.59
C GLY A 803 36.69 -9.78 -5.43
N GLY A 804 37.01 -10.17 -6.65
CA GLY A 804 36.09 -10.85 -7.58
C GLY A 804 35.03 -9.95 -8.23
N VAL A 805 34.74 -8.77 -7.67
CA VAL A 805 33.74 -7.84 -8.21
C VAL A 805 34.10 -7.34 -9.62
N PRO A 806 35.33 -6.89 -9.93
CA PRO A 806 35.66 -6.38 -11.27
C PRO A 806 35.40 -7.40 -12.40
N ASP A 807 35.70 -8.67 -12.17
CA ASP A 807 35.50 -9.74 -13.16
C ASP A 807 34.01 -10.08 -13.30
N ALA A 808 33.27 -10.13 -12.19
CA ALA A 808 31.83 -10.35 -12.21
C ALA A 808 31.09 -9.23 -12.96
N LEU A 809 31.48 -7.97 -12.74
CA LEU A 809 30.93 -6.82 -13.46
C LEU A 809 31.22 -6.89 -14.96
N ASP A 810 32.42 -7.35 -15.37
CA ASP A 810 32.77 -7.52 -16.79
C ASP A 810 31.90 -8.56 -17.47
N ARG A 811 31.74 -9.75 -16.85
CA ARG A 811 30.89 -10.81 -17.39
C ARG A 811 29.43 -10.38 -17.47
N ALA A 812 28.89 -9.77 -16.41
CA ALA A 812 27.52 -9.28 -16.37
C ALA A 812 27.24 -8.18 -17.41
N THR A 813 28.20 -7.28 -17.62
CA THR A 813 28.10 -6.25 -18.66
C THR A 813 28.04 -6.89 -20.05
N LYS A 814 28.92 -7.87 -20.33
CA LYS A 814 28.90 -8.62 -21.60
C LYS A 814 27.57 -9.35 -21.80
N PHE A 815 27.05 -9.99 -20.75
CA PHE A 815 25.74 -10.61 -20.77
C PHE A 815 24.67 -9.58 -21.16
N LEU A 816 24.50 -8.48 -20.41
CA LEU A 816 23.46 -7.50 -20.69
C LEU A 816 23.58 -6.88 -22.08
N VAL A 817 24.78 -6.56 -22.55
CA VAL A 817 24.99 -6.06 -23.92
C VAL A 817 24.50 -7.07 -24.98
N SER A 818 24.73 -8.37 -24.75
CA SER A 818 24.22 -9.43 -25.64
C SER A 818 22.70 -9.61 -25.58
N GLN A 819 22.03 -9.12 -24.53
CA GLN A 819 20.59 -9.29 -24.36
C GLN A 819 19.75 -8.19 -25.03
N GLN A 820 20.37 -7.15 -25.59
CA GLN A 820 19.63 -6.11 -26.30
C GLN A 820 19.05 -6.64 -27.61
N ILE A 821 17.76 -6.37 -27.85
CA ILE A 821 17.15 -6.66 -29.14
C ILE A 821 17.66 -5.65 -30.19
N ARG A 822 18.45 -6.12 -31.16
CA ARG A 822 19.08 -5.26 -32.19
C ARG A 822 18.23 -5.05 -33.44
N GLU A 823 17.20 -5.87 -33.63
CA GLU A 823 16.40 -5.89 -34.85
C GLU A 823 14.89 -5.78 -34.56
N SER A 824 14.16 -5.18 -35.50
CA SER A 824 12.70 -5.16 -35.49
C SER A 824 12.15 -6.48 -36.03
N PHE A 825 10.98 -6.91 -35.56
CA PHE A 825 10.34 -8.12 -36.09
C PHE A 825 9.38 -7.79 -37.25
N ASP A 826 9.51 -8.47 -38.37
CA ASP A 826 8.56 -8.31 -39.47
C ASP A 826 7.11 -8.60 -39.03
N GLY A 827 6.20 -7.67 -39.31
CA GLY A 827 4.79 -7.79 -38.93
C GLY A 827 4.46 -7.44 -37.48
N PHE A 828 5.38 -6.87 -36.68
CA PHE A 828 5.11 -6.51 -35.28
C PHE A 828 3.84 -5.65 -35.12
N SER A 829 3.62 -4.69 -36.02
CA SER A 829 2.50 -3.74 -35.96
C SER A 829 1.15 -4.42 -36.23
N SER A 830 1.09 -5.32 -37.22
CA SER A 830 -0.14 -6.07 -37.53
C SER A 830 -0.49 -7.07 -36.42
N ALA A 831 0.52 -7.53 -35.66
CA ALA A 831 0.37 -8.37 -34.47
C ALA A 831 0.15 -7.59 -33.16
N TYR A 832 0.00 -6.26 -33.23
CA TYR A 832 -0.21 -5.39 -32.06
C TYR A 832 0.92 -5.46 -31.04
N ARG A 833 2.16 -5.69 -31.50
CA ARG A 833 3.37 -5.49 -30.69
C ARG A 833 3.91 -4.08 -30.92
N ASN A 834 4.64 -3.57 -29.94
CA ASN A 834 5.54 -2.44 -30.17
C ASN A 834 6.78 -2.97 -30.89
N ASP A 835 7.45 -2.11 -31.65
CA ASP A 835 8.75 -2.45 -32.23
C ASP A 835 9.74 -2.76 -31.09
N PRO A 836 10.27 -3.99 -31.01
CA PRO A 836 11.09 -4.42 -29.89
C PRO A 836 12.54 -3.90 -29.96
N LYS A 837 12.95 -3.34 -31.11
CA LYS A 837 14.31 -2.88 -31.33
C LYS A 837 14.75 -1.88 -30.25
N GLY A 838 15.93 -2.11 -29.70
CA GLY A 838 16.56 -1.30 -28.66
C GLY A 838 16.24 -1.74 -27.23
N GLY A 839 15.20 -2.54 -27.03
CA GLY A 839 14.74 -2.91 -25.69
C GLY A 839 15.38 -4.19 -25.12
N TRP A 840 15.20 -4.37 -23.81
CA TRP A 840 15.54 -5.59 -23.05
C TRP A 840 14.29 -6.25 -22.50
N CYS A 841 14.24 -7.58 -22.62
CA CYS A 841 13.23 -8.42 -21.98
C CYS A 841 13.43 -8.48 -20.46
N PHE A 842 12.40 -8.89 -19.73
CA PHE A 842 12.54 -9.26 -18.32
C PHE A 842 13.39 -10.54 -18.17
N ALA A 843 13.15 -11.50 -19.07
CA ALA A 843 13.93 -12.73 -19.25
C ALA A 843 15.18 -12.47 -20.12
N GLY A 844 15.63 -13.46 -20.89
CA GLY A 844 16.65 -13.27 -21.93
C GLY A 844 16.07 -12.74 -23.25
N ILE A 845 16.95 -12.40 -24.18
CA ILE A 845 16.60 -11.88 -25.52
C ILE A 845 15.67 -12.83 -26.30
N TRP A 846 15.78 -14.14 -26.07
CA TRP A 846 14.94 -15.19 -26.65
C TRP A 846 13.44 -14.97 -26.40
N HIS A 847 13.07 -14.27 -25.32
CA HIS A 847 11.68 -14.00 -24.95
C HIS A 847 10.98 -13.02 -25.91
N GLY A 848 11.73 -12.15 -26.60
CA GLY A 848 11.21 -11.26 -27.63
C GLY A 848 10.17 -10.21 -27.16
N TRP A 849 10.03 -9.99 -25.86
CA TRP A 849 9.11 -9.02 -25.24
C TRP A 849 9.86 -8.03 -24.35
N PRO A 850 10.40 -6.94 -24.94
CA PRO A 850 11.11 -5.94 -24.15
C PRO A 850 10.15 -5.11 -23.29
N VAL A 851 10.65 -4.66 -22.15
CA VAL A 851 9.91 -3.85 -21.17
C VAL A 851 10.72 -2.59 -20.84
N THR A 852 10.03 -1.47 -20.64
CA THR A 852 10.67 -0.16 -20.47
C THR A 852 11.53 -0.07 -19.21
N ASP A 853 11.08 -0.66 -18.11
CA ASP A 853 11.88 -0.72 -16.88
C ASP A 853 13.10 -1.63 -17.05
N CYS A 854 12.94 -2.82 -17.64
CA CYS A 854 14.05 -3.75 -17.89
C CYS A 854 15.12 -3.11 -18.78
N THR A 855 14.67 -2.37 -19.80
CA THR A 855 15.54 -1.56 -20.66
C THR A 855 16.28 -0.50 -19.87
N ALA A 856 15.59 0.23 -18.99
CA ALA A 856 16.22 1.26 -18.16
C ALA A 856 17.26 0.66 -17.19
N GLU A 857 16.90 -0.38 -16.45
CA GLU A 857 17.79 -0.99 -15.45
C GLU A 857 19.00 -1.68 -16.08
N ALA A 858 18.86 -2.26 -17.27
CA ALA A 858 19.98 -2.82 -18.03
C ALA A 858 20.97 -1.72 -18.44
N ILE A 859 20.48 -0.59 -18.98
CA ILE A 859 21.33 0.55 -19.36
C ILE A 859 21.99 1.17 -18.12
N LEU A 860 21.22 1.42 -17.05
CA LEU A 860 21.75 1.99 -15.81
C LEU A 860 22.85 1.10 -15.22
N GLY A 861 22.65 -0.22 -15.23
CA GLY A 861 23.68 -1.18 -14.87
C GLY A 861 24.94 -0.99 -15.70
N VAL A 862 24.85 -1.13 -17.02
CA VAL A 862 26.02 -1.03 -17.91
C VAL A 862 26.75 0.32 -17.77
N LEU A 863 26.00 1.43 -17.67
CA LEU A 863 26.58 2.77 -17.48
C LEU A 863 27.25 2.95 -16.12
N ALA A 864 26.74 2.31 -15.06
CA ALA A 864 27.33 2.41 -13.72
C ALA A 864 28.72 1.76 -13.63
N THR A 865 29.05 0.82 -14.52
CA THR A 865 30.33 0.08 -14.48
C THR A 865 31.29 0.46 -15.59
N ARG A 866 30.85 0.35 -16.85
CA ARG A 866 31.69 0.57 -18.02
C ARG A 866 30.88 1.29 -19.09
N PRO A 867 30.80 2.64 -19.00
CA PRO A 867 30.08 3.46 -19.98
C PRO A 867 30.50 3.19 -21.43
N ASN A 868 31.77 2.81 -21.66
CA ASN A 868 32.32 2.53 -22.98
C ASN A 868 32.07 1.09 -23.48
N ALA A 869 31.45 0.21 -22.68
CA ALA A 869 31.19 -1.18 -23.06
C ALA A 869 29.95 -1.32 -23.96
N ILE A 870 29.09 -0.30 -24.00
CA ILE A 870 27.93 -0.24 -24.86
C ILE A 870 28.13 0.90 -25.89
N ASP A 871 27.84 0.59 -27.15
CA ASP A 871 27.95 1.55 -28.25
C ASP A 871 26.92 2.69 -28.08
N PRO A 872 27.27 3.97 -28.30
CA PRO A 872 26.31 5.07 -28.27
C PRO A 872 25.06 4.86 -29.12
N GLU A 873 25.15 4.12 -30.24
CA GLU A 873 23.99 3.73 -31.04
C GLU A 873 23.02 2.84 -30.23
N ALA A 874 23.54 1.84 -29.53
CA ALA A 874 22.77 0.94 -28.69
C ALA A 874 22.03 1.69 -27.57
N ILE A 875 22.66 2.68 -26.95
CA ILE A 875 22.03 3.56 -25.96
C ILE A 875 20.91 4.37 -26.61
N ARG A 876 21.14 4.91 -27.82
CA ARG A 876 20.13 5.68 -28.55
C ARG A 876 18.92 4.82 -28.88
N GLU A 877 19.12 3.64 -29.43
CA GLU A 877 18.04 2.69 -29.76
C GLU A 877 17.20 2.35 -28.52
N ALA A 878 17.85 2.14 -27.39
CA ALA A 878 17.17 1.87 -26.12
C ALA A 878 16.38 3.06 -25.58
N THR A 879 16.94 4.26 -25.72
CA THR A 879 16.28 5.51 -25.36
C THR A 879 15.06 5.74 -26.25
N GLU A 880 15.19 5.51 -27.57
CA GLU A 880 14.09 5.56 -28.50
C GLU A 880 13.00 4.55 -28.13
N PHE A 881 13.36 3.31 -27.77
CA PHE A 881 12.40 2.31 -27.30
C PHE A 881 11.59 2.83 -26.09
N MET A 882 12.24 3.41 -25.09
CA MET A 882 11.57 3.92 -23.89
C MET A 882 10.72 5.19 -24.13
N LEU A 883 11.12 6.04 -25.08
CA LEU A 883 10.43 7.29 -25.39
C LEU A 883 9.28 7.12 -26.40
N ARG A 884 9.12 5.93 -27.00
CA ARG A 884 7.98 5.57 -27.85
C ARG A 884 6.73 5.41 -26.97
N GLY A 885 6.02 6.52 -26.74
CA GLY A 885 4.75 6.61 -26.00
C GLY A 885 3.62 7.14 -26.85
#